data_AF-A0A968WYP3-F1
#
_entry.id   AF-A0A968WYP3-F1
#
_cell.length_a   1.000
_cell.length_b   1.000
_cell.length_c   1.000
_cell.angle_alpha   90.00
_cell.angle_beta   90.00
_cell.angle_gamma   90.00
#
_symmetry.space_group_name_H-M   'P 1'
#
loop_
_entity.id
_entity.type
_entity.pdbx_description
1 polymer ?
#
loop_
_entity_poly.entity_id
_entity_poly.type
_entity_poly.pdbx_seq_one_letter_code
_entity_poly.pdbx_strand_id
1 'polypeptide(L)'
;MKPTKSYRSAFLFTAASLFSWGISYSQLIIEVDPTTPIPSTHNQVFNTEWNTDDNKESWTANNQFTFAAGTPTGGVLTGTVTPTGNDPNISLNFGANLVPTSPNTIIEFRIQKQTTDNSRIDIFWADNNGGINAARMVTINPPSTTTDGAFHTYRITFDGQIAGPLSMIRFDIASDVTANGKTVSVDYFRIYTQPSTNPNLRSWDPNATGGTALGGSGTWDTSSNFWFNGAQTFWPDPTASTGMQEADFAGAGGTVDIIPTGVTASNVEFFANGYTLTGGPLTIDGSSPTIRTLINVNNTVIESQLIASSSLSLAGTGGIVLRADNTLLTVPINASINRLGIAHDGALGSGAVSLQNFVIALDGNRTIANDVAFTSARLIIENNAMGTGLVVGDLTMNGNFALSSSSAPSDFFLRKNLTINGIVSGNNGGRGMIFGGDSGILTLSNSSNSFTGNIFWQAPIVLAVASDEALGGSANTLNFSAAGATANGTLRLLADFDSNRNILINNQQLATANLVTGQIDTNGFNSTWTGKISPTSTTPPTVAAQGGFTKLGLGRLTLSPSSPNTYTGPTTVNAGVLELNGGSAIPDKGRLNIATGAMVSVPTGINEVVDTLYLNGVQQSPGVYGSTTSPATNQNDTYFEGGGTLTVGSTFATWLAANAPATGFNTDSDDDGVPNGVENVLGTSPNTSSAGLTQVSATANSVTFQHTLNPTIASDVSFSYEWSSDLVEWRASEVSNAAGTIGTIVPSPPASGVVSVTTTQTGTAANKLFTRIRANNP
;
A
#
# COMPACT_ATOMS: atom_id res chain seq x y z
N MET A 1 -16.29 12.25 59.30
CA MET A 1 -15.58 13.50 59.64
C MET A 1 -14.21 13.47 58.95
N LYS A 2 -13.83 14.54 58.23
CA LYS A 2 -12.41 14.83 57.87
C LYS A 2 -11.68 15.39 59.13
N PRO A 3 -10.34 15.65 59.21
CA PRO A 3 -9.23 15.49 58.24
C PRO A 3 -7.89 14.91 58.83
N THR A 4 -6.85 14.66 58.01
CA THR A 4 -5.55 15.40 58.06
C THR A 4 -4.46 14.86 57.09
N LYS A 5 -3.99 15.79 56.24
CA LYS A 5 -2.66 15.92 55.59
C LYS A 5 -2.22 15.02 54.42
N SER A 6 -2.03 15.75 53.32
CA SER A 6 -1.34 15.56 52.04
C SER A 6 -0.08 14.69 52.00
N TYR A 7 0.12 13.99 50.88
CA TYR A 7 1.26 14.19 49.97
C TYR A 7 0.84 13.92 48.51
N ARG A 8 1.11 14.89 47.62
CA ARG A 8 1.12 14.68 46.17
C ARG A 8 2.47 14.06 45.78
N SER A 9 2.46 13.18 44.79
CA SER A 9 3.63 12.90 43.95
C SER A 9 3.15 12.72 42.51
N ALA A 10 3.60 13.62 41.63
CA ALA A 10 3.51 13.44 40.19
C ALA A 10 4.77 12.71 39.74
N PHE A 11 4.63 11.73 38.84
CA PHE A 11 5.76 11.19 38.08
C PHE A 11 5.57 11.51 36.59
N LEU A 12 6.47 12.33 36.09
CA LEU A 12 6.74 12.52 34.67
C LEU A 12 7.57 11.32 34.19
N PHE A 13 7.19 10.70 33.07
CA PHE A 13 8.12 9.90 32.28
C PHE A 13 8.27 10.52 30.90
N THR A 14 9.52 10.86 30.57
CA THR A 14 9.99 11.32 29.27
C THR A 14 10.07 10.13 28.31
N ALA A 15 9.32 10.15 27.22
CA ALA A 15 9.43 9.15 26.16
C ALA A 15 10.53 9.56 25.15
N ALA A 16 11.52 8.69 24.98
CA ALA A 16 12.26 8.58 23.73
C ALA A 16 11.50 7.62 22.81
N SER A 17 11.40 8.01 21.55
CA SER A 17 10.55 7.45 20.50
C SER A 17 10.74 5.95 20.25
N LEU A 18 9.63 5.20 20.30
CA LEU A 18 9.39 4.01 19.48
C LEU A 18 8.03 4.22 18.80
N PHE A 19 8.06 4.29 17.47
CA PHE A 19 6.85 4.24 16.64
C PHE A 19 6.16 2.89 16.90
N SER A 20 4.98 2.93 17.51
CA SER A 20 4.01 1.84 17.46
C SER A 20 2.73 2.41 16.88
N TRP A 21 2.13 1.73 15.90
CA TRP A 21 0.73 1.94 15.54
C TRP A 21 -0.13 1.38 16.69
N GLY A 22 -0.20 2.14 17.77
CA GLY A 22 -1.18 1.93 18.82
C GLY A 22 -2.47 2.61 18.39
N ILE A 23 -3.51 1.83 18.13
CA ILE A 23 -4.89 2.32 18.21
C ILE A 23 -5.02 2.89 19.63
N SER A 24 -5.17 4.21 19.76
CA SER A 24 -5.48 4.83 21.04
C SER A 24 -6.87 4.36 21.45
N TYR A 25 -6.95 3.32 22.27
CA TYR A 25 -8.11 3.14 23.12
C TYR A 25 -8.17 4.33 24.09
N SER A 26 -9.36 4.88 24.28
CA SER A 26 -9.74 5.61 25.49
C SER A 26 -9.17 4.87 26.72
N GLN A 27 -8.66 5.62 27.69
CA GLN A 27 -7.99 5.07 28.87
C GLN A 27 -8.92 4.13 29.63
N LEU A 28 -8.52 2.88 29.78
CA LEU A 28 -9.08 1.98 30.79
C LEU A 28 -8.59 2.46 32.17
N ILE A 29 -9.50 2.71 33.09
CA ILE A 29 -9.17 3.17 34.45
C ILE A 29 -9.24 1.98 35.40
N ILE A 30 -8.16 1.69 36.11
CA ILE A 30 -8.07 0.65 37.14
C ILE A 30 -7.86 1.33 38.48
N GLU A 31 -8.78 1.10 39.42
CA GLU A 31 -8.71 1.58 40.80
C GLU A 31 -8.57 0.38 41.74
N VAL A 32 -7.70 0.52 42.74
CA VAL A 32 -7.54 -0.43 43.85
C VAL A 32 -7.95 0.28 45.12
N ASP A 33 -8.83 -0.34 45.89
CA ASP A 33 -9.53 0.22 47.04
C ASP A 33 -10.13 1.61 46.73
N PRO A 34 -11.02 1.70 45.73
CA PRO A 34 -11.61 2.97 45.34
C PRO A 34 -12.32 3.62 46.53
N THR A 35 -11.97 4.86 46.81
CA THR A 35 -12.59 5.66 47.89
C THR A 35 -13.83 6.41 47.42
N THR A 36 -14.08 6.43 46.12
CA THR A 36 -15.24 7.04 45.45
C THR A 36 -16.34 6.00 45.28
N PRO A 37 -17.62 6.36 45.52
CA PRO A 37 -18.73 5.47 45.20
C PRO A 37 -18.84 5.27 43.68
N ILE A 38 -19.45 4.17 43.26
CA ILE A 38 -19.87 3.99 41.85
C ILE A 38 -20.71 5.21 41.45
N PRO A 39 -20.46 5.85 40.30
CA PRO A 39 -21.24 7.00 39.86
C PRO A 39 -22.73 6.67 39.82
N SER A 40 -23.58 7.54 40.38
CA SER A 40 -25.03 7.34 40.42
C SER A 40 -25.71 7.29 39.04
N THR A 41 -24.95 7.60 37.98
CA THR A 41 -25.36 7.45 36.58
C THR A 41 -25.25 6.02 36.08
N HIS A 42 -24.68 5.08 36.84
CA HIS A 42 -24.54 3.68 36.47
C HIS A 42 -25.50 2.79 37.26
N ASN A 43 -26.15 1.86 36.58
CA ASN A 43 -27.02 0.84 37.15
C ASN A 43 -26.28 -0.49 37.24
N GLN A 44 -26.45 -1.21 38.34
CA GLN A 44 -25.95 -2.57 38.48
C GLN A 44 -26.78 -3.51 37.60
N VAL A 45 -26.17 -4.09 36.58
CA VAL A 45 -26.83 -5.02 35.65
C VAL A 45 -26.47 -6.47 35.94
N PHE A 46 -25.38 -6.70 36.65
CA PHE A 46 -24.99 -8.01 37.13
C PHE A 46 -24.39 -7.91 38.52
N ASN A 47 -24.71 -8.89 39.35
CA ASN A 47 -24.09 -9.08 40.65
C ASN A 47 -24.08 -10.56 40.97
N THR A 48 -22.89 -11.04 41.28
CA THR A 48 -22.71 -12.27 42.01
C THR A 48 -22.04 -11.92 43.33
N GLU A 49 -22.64 -12.39 44.39
CA GLU A 49 -21.99 -12.41 45.69
C GLU A 49 -21.88 -13.88 46.05
N TRP A 50 -20.67 -14.36 46.28
CA TRP A 50 -20.43 -15.77 46.59
C TRP A 50 -20.79 -16.02 48.06
N ASN A 51 -22.07 -15.89 48.38
CA ASN A 51 -22.60 -15.81 49.74
C ASN A 51 -23.58 -16.95 50.09
N THR A 52 -23.88 -17.86 49.14
CA THR A 52 -24.83 -18.97 49.31
C THR A 52 -24.20 -20.33 49.01
N ASP A 53 -24.49 -21.34 49.84
CA ASP A 53 -23.97 -22.70 49.71
C ASP A 53 -24.38 -23.40 48.38
N ASP A 54 -23.44 -24.13 47.77
CA ASP A 54 -23.46 -24.91 46.52
C ASP A 54 -23.79 -24.15 45.23
N ASN A 55 -23.98 -22.84 45.31
CA ASN A 55 -24.19 -21.98 44.15
C ASN A 55 -22.86 -21.42 43.65
N LYS A 56 -22.35 -21.96 42.54
CA LYS A 56 -21.17 -21.40 41.85
C LYS A 56 -21.48 -20.10 41.10
N GLU A 57 -22.72 -19.61 41.19
CA GLU A 57 -23.21 -18.38 40.56
C GLU A 57 -22.90 -18.37 39.05
N SER A 58 -23.08 -19.55 38.43
CA SER A 58 -22.79 -19.85 37.01
C SER A 58 -21.31 -19.78 36.60
N TRP A 59 -20.37 -19.61 37.54
CA TRP A 59 -18.93 -19.72 37.25
C TRP A 59 -18.52 -21.18 37.07
N THR A 60 -17.79 -21.43 35.99
CA THR A 60 -17.23 -22.74 35.65
C THR A 60 -15.73 -22.72 35.89
N ALA A 61 -15.27 -23.54 36.83
CA ALA A 61 -13.85 -23.77 37.09
C ALA A 61 -13.31 -24.93 36.25
N ASN A 62 -12.02 -24.92 35.94
CA ASN A 62 -11.32 -26.02 35.26
C ASN A 62 -10.41 -26.79 36.24
N ASN A 63 -9.64 -27.76 35.74
CA ASN A 63 -8.73 -28.60 36.55
C ASN A 63 -7.55 -27.84 37.20
N GLN A 64 -7.50 -26.50 37.13
CA GLN A 64 -6.45 -25.66 37.71
C GLN A 64 -6.87 -25.02 39.06
N PHE A 65 -8.06 -25.30 39.58
CA PHE A 65 -8.55 -24.77 40.86
C PHE A 65 -9.16 -25.87 41.75
N THR A 66 -8.68 -26.02 42.99
CA THR A 66 -9.21 -26.98 43.99
C THR A 66 -9.60 -26.26 45.28
N PHE A 67 -10.86 -26.37 45.69
CA PHE A 67 -11.38 -25.79 46.94
C PHE A 67 -10.81 -26.48 48.20
N ALA A 68 -10.51 -25.72 49.25
CA ALA A 68 -10.05 -26.27 50.53
C ALA A 68 -11.13 -27.11 51.26
N ALA A 69 -10.71 -28.12 52.03
CA ALA A 69 -11.61 -29.00 52.79
C ALA A 69 -12.16 -28.32 54.05
N GLY A 70 -13.47 -28.49 54.33
CA GLY A 70 -14.11 -27.90 55.52
C GLY A 70 -14.38 -26.39 55.42
N THR A 71 -14.14 -25.80 54.25
CA THR A 71 -14.65 -24.49 53.84
C THR A 71 -16.19 -24.54 53.85
N PRO A 72 -16.91 -23.46 54.25
CA PRO A 72 -18.35 -23.41 54.10
C PRO A 72 -18.74 -23.80 52.68
N THR A 73 -19.86 -24.50 52.54
CA THR A 73 -20.32 -25.01 51.26
C THR A 73 -20.76 -23.89 50.32
N GLY A 74 -20.59 -22.60 50.65
CA GLY A 74 -20.76 -21.42 49.81
C GLY A 74 -19.68 -20.37 50.05
N GLY A 75 -18.85 -20.15 49.03
CA GLY A 75 -17.99 -18.99 48.85
C GLY A 75 -16.70 -18.87 49.67
N VAL A 76 -15.61 -19.50 49.24
CA VAL A 76 -14.23 -18.97 49.33
C VAL A 76 -13.43 -19.61 48.18
N LEU A 77 -13.12 -18.88 47.10
CA LEU A 77 -12.09 -19.38 46.18
C LEU A 77 -10.81 -19.59 47.04
N THR A 78 -10.26 -20.79 47.04
CA THR A 78 -8.98 -21.17 47.69
C THR A 78 -8.40 -22.28 46.82
N GLY A 79 -7.10 -22.28 46.52
CA GLY A 79 -6.54 -23.09 45.41
C GLY A 79 -5.37 -24.02 45.78
N THR A 80 -5.25 -25.14 45.06
CA THR A 80 -3.97 -25.84 44.75
C THR A 80 -4.18 -26.85 43.60
N VAL A 81 -3.36 -26.82 42.53
CA VAL A 81 -3.18 -28.00 41.63
C VAL A 81 -1.74 -28.11 41.14
N THR A 82 -1.28 -29.34 40.89
CA THR A 82 0.03 -29.74 40.36
C THR A 82 0.03 -29.83 38.81
N PRO A 83 1.19 -29.94 38.14
CA PRO A 83 1.57 -29.10 37.01
C PRO A 83 1.13 -29.65 35.65
N THR A 84 0.41 -28.84 34.87
CA THR A 84 0.78 -28.48 33.47
C THR A 84 -0.23 -27.46 32.94
N GLY A 85 0.08 -26.17 33.09
CA GLY A 85 -0.67 -25.03 32.52
C GLY A 85 -0.11 -23.72 33.10
N ASN A 86 0.04 -22.69 32.27
CA ASN A 86 0.78 -21.47 32.66
C ASN A 86 0.04 -20.58 33.68
N ASP A 87 -1.31 -20.43 33.59
CA ASP A 87 -2.10 -19.53 34.45
C ASP A 87 -3.44 -20.18 34.91
N PRO A 88 -3.85 -20.10 36.20
CA PRO A 88 -5.15 -20.59 36.68
C PRO A 88 -6.29 -19.63 36.29
N ASN A 89 -7.42 -20.17 35.79
CA ASN A 89 -8.57 -19.36 35.35
C ASN A 89 -9.93 -19.91 35.78
N ILE A 90 -10.90 -19.01 35.91
CA ILE A 90 -12.34 -19.31 36.05
C ILE A 90 -13.13 -18.49 35.04
N SER A 91 -14.23 -19.03 34.52
CA SER A 91 -15.04 -18.34 33.52
C SER A 91 -16.51 -18.25 33.92
N LEU A 92 -17.15 -17.15 33.57
CA LEU A 92 -18.59 -16.94 33.66
C LEU A 92 -19.16 -16.74 32.26
N ASN A 93 -20.11 -17.59 31.88
CA ASN A 93 -20.82 -17.48 30.61
C ASN A 93 -22.18 -16.82 30.84
N PHE A 94 -22.43 -15.71 30.15
CA PHE A 94 -23.69 -14.96 30.23
C PHE A 94 -24.67 -15.33 29.11
N GLY A 95 -24.23 -16.11 28.11
CA GLY A 95 -24.97 -16.23 26.84
C GLY A 95 -25.03 -14.87 26.12
N ALA A 96 -25.97 -14.65 25.20
CA ALA A 96 -26.12 -13.35 24.51
C ALA A 96 -26.80 -12.24 25.37
N ASN A 97 -26.91 -12.44 26.69
CA ASN A 97 -28.01 -11.85 27.47
C ASN A 97 -27.60 -10.72 28.44
N LEU A 98 -26.31 -10.47 28.70
CA LEU A 98 -25.91 -9.34 29.55
C LEU A 98 -25.62 -8.12 28.66
N VAL A 99 -26.59 -7.22 28.54
CA VAL A 99 -26.53 -6.07 27.63
C VAL A 99 -25.86 -4.86 28.31
N PRO A 100 -24.64 -4.45 27.91
CA PRO A 100 -24.21 -3.08 28.14
C PRO A 100 -24.91 -2.19 27.11
N THR A 101 -25.85 -1.39 27.59
CA THR A 101 -26.58 -0.37 26.82
C THR A 101 -25.79 0.93 26.69
N SER A 102 -24.48 0.92 26.98
CA SER A 102 -23.62 2.11 26.96
C SER A 102 -22.15 1.74 26.80
N PRO A 103 -21.33 2.61 26.18
CA PRO A 103 -19.87 2.46 26.14
C PRO A 103 -19.23 2.44 27.55
N ASN A 104 -19.90 2.98 28.57
CA ASN A 104 -19.38 2.99 29.94
C ASN A 104 -19.85 1.78 30.75
N THR A 105 -18.94 0.82 30.91
CA THR A 105 -19.14 -0.39 31.72
C THR A 105 -18.12 -0.42 32.85
N ILE A 106 -18.58 -0.59 34.09
CA ILE A 106 -17.71 -0.76 35.24
C ILE A 106 -17.79 -2.22 35.69
N ILE A 107 -16.63 -2.87 35.79
CA ILE A 107 -16.48 -4.17 36.45
C ILE A 107 -15.85 -3.91 37.82
N GLU A 108 -16.52 -4.33 38.89
CA GLU A 108 -16.00 -4.22 40.25
C GLU A 108 -15.99 -5.59 40.92
N PHE A 109 -14.88 -5.95 41.55
CA PHE A 109 -14.73 -7.20 42.26
C PHE A 109 -13.86 -7.03 43.49
N ARG A 110 -14.00 -7.93 44.46
CA ARG A 110 -13.25 -7.87 45.72
C ARG A 110 -12.59 -9.20 46.04
N ILE A 111 -11.28 -9.18 46.27
CA ILE A 111 -10.47 -10.39 46.51
C ILE A 111 -9.47 -10.21 47.64
N GLN A 112 -9.03 -11.31 48.22
CA GLN A 112 -7.95 -11.39 49.22
C GLN A 112 -6.90 -12.36 48.72
N LYS A 113 -5.69 -11.85 48.43
CA LYS A 113 -4.54 -12.67 48.07
C LYS A 113 -3.71 -13.01 49.31
N GLN A 114 -3.05 -14.17 49.32
CA GLN A 114 -2.13 -14.54 50.40
C GLN A 114 -1.01 -13.49 50.57
N THR A 115 -0.47 -13.36 51.79
CA THR A 115 0.53 -12.35 52.22
C THR A 115 1.87 -12.31 51.46
N THR A 116 2.03 -13.14 50.43
CA THR A 116 3.25 -13.26 49.59
C THR A 116 2.91 -13.43 48.11
N ASP A 117 1.64 -13.29 47.75
CA ASP A 117 1.16 -13.51 46.38
C ASP A 117 1.03 -12.19 45.63
N ASN A 118 2.07 -11.85 44.88
CA ASN A 118 2.13 -10.67 44.02
C ASN A 118 1.82 -10.99 42.54
N SER A 119 1.24 -12.17 42.25
CA SER A 119 0.90 -12.55 40.88
C SER A 119 -0.08 -11.57 40.24
N ARG A 120 0.06 -11.37 38.93
CA ARG A 120 -0.83 -10.49 38.17
C ARG A 120 -2.24 -11.08 38.11
N ILE A 121 -3.20 -10.20 37.92
CA ILE A 121 -4.60 -10.56 37.71
C ILE A 121 -4.95 -10.19 36.28
N ASP A 122 -5.34 -11.15 35.45
CA ASP A 122 -5.80 -10.87 34.09
C ASP A 122 -7.32 -11.09 33.99
N ILE A 123 -8.01 -10.16 33.35
CA ILE A 123 -9.43 -10.26 33.05
C ILE A 123 -9.60 -10.25 31.55
N PHE A 124 -10.25 -11.28 31.03
CA PHE A 124 -10.62 -11.36 29.63
C PHE A 124 -12.13 -11.27 29.47
N TRP A 125 -12.57 -10.78 28.32
CA TRP A 125 -13.98 -10.73 27.97
C TRP A 125 -14.24 -11.25 26.56
N ALA A 126 -15.44 -11.79 26.39
CA ALA A 126 -16.05 -12.07 25.11
C ALA A 126 -17.33 -11.24 24.98
N ASP A 127 -17.52 -10.63 23.83
CA ASP A 127 -18.72 -9.88 23.45
C ASP A 127 -18.91 -10.04 21.93
N ASN A 128 -19.72 -9.18 21.31
CA ASN A 128 -19.98 -9.22 19.86
C ASN A 128 -18.72 -9.06 18.98
N ASN A 129 -17.64 -8.49 19.50
CA ASN A 129 -16.38 -8.26 18.78
C ASN A 129 -15.42 -9.45 18.84
N GLY A 130 -15.75 -10.53 19.57
CA GLY A 130 -14.99 -11.78 19.55
C GLY A 130 -14.77 -12.41 20.93
N GLY A 131 -14.24 -13.63 20.90
CA GLY A 131 -13.95 -14.42 22.11
C GLY A 131 -12.69 -13.99 22.86
N ILE A 132 -12.39 -14.76 23.91
CA ILE A 132 -11.26 -14.56 24.83
C ILE A 132 -9.92 -14.66 24.09
N ASN A 133 -9.15 -13.57 24.04
CA ASN A 133 -7.81 -13.53 23.44
C ASN A 133 -6.96 -12.38 24.02
N ALA A 134 -5.67 -12.34 23.65
CA ALA A 134 -4.71 -11.37 24.20
C ALA A 134 -5.02 -9.89 23.93
N ALA A 135 -5.77 -9.58 22.87
CA ALA A 135 -6.22 -8.20 22.59
C ALA A 135 -7.48 -7.81 23.41
N ARG A 136 -8.09 -8.77 24.12
CA ARG A 136 -9.31 -8.60 24.92
C ARG A 136 -9.04 -9.00 26.36
N MET A 137 -7.98 -8.40 26.91
CA MET A 137 -7.45 -8.64 28.24
C MET A 137 -7.12 -7.32 28.94
N VAL A 138 -7.45 -7.22 30.22
CA VAL A 138 -6.91 -6.22 31.15
C VAL A 138 -5.98 -6.93 32.11
N THR A 139 -4.73 -6.49 32.18
CA THR A 139 -3.77 -6.94 33.19
C THR A 139 -3.71 -5.94 34.33
N ILE A 140 -3.90 -6.43 35.55
CA ILE A 140 -3.71 -5.69 36.80
C ILE A 140 -2.43 -6.23 37.46
N ASN A 141 -1.48 -5.34 37.69
CA ASN A 141 -0.27 -5.63 38.46
C ASN A 141 -0.47 -5.11 39.90
N PRO A 142 -0.92 -5.97 40.84
CA PRO A 142 -1.23 -5.53 42.20
C PRO A 142 0.01 -4.97 42.91
N PRO A 143 -0.05 -3.78 43.54
CA PRO A 143 1.04 -3.27 44.36
C PRO A 143 1.25 -4.14 45.60
N SER A 144 2.46 -4.15 46.16
CA SER A 144 2.81 -4.99 47.34
C SER A 144 1.90 -4.78 48.55
N THR A 145 1.28 -3.61 48.70
CA THR A 145 0.30 -3.31 49.75
C THR A 145 -1.01 -4.08 49.63
N THR A 146 -1.30 -4.66 48.46
CA THR A 146 -2.47 -5.54 48.25
C THR A 146 -2.18 -7.01 48.52
N THR A 147 -0.95 -7.31 48.96
CA THR A 147 -0.47 -8.64 49.33
C THR A 147 -0.28 -8.72 50.85
N ASP A 148 -1.09 -7.98 51.61
CA ASP A 148 -1.05 -7.92 53.08
C ASP A 148 -1.96 -8.97 53.74
N GLY A 149 -2.65 -9.78 52.92
CA GLY A 149 -3.61 -10.77 53.39
C GLY A 149 -4.97 -10.17 53.75
N ALA A 150 -5.29 -8.94 53.37
CA ALA A 150 -6.61 -8.35 53.48
C ALA A 150 -7.42 -8.45 52.17
N PHE A 151 -8.72 -8.19 52.25
CA PHE A 151 -9.56 -8.03 51.06
C PHE A 151 -9.40 -6.64 50.47
N HIS A 152 -9.12 -6.59 49.17
CA HIS A 152 -9.03 -5.37 48.38
C HIS A 152 -10.12 -5.35 47.30
N THR A 153 -10.69 -4.17 47.07
CA THR A 153 -11.67 -3.94 46.00
C THR A 153 -10.95 -3.42 44.75
N TYR A 154 -11.21 -4.04 43.63
CA TYR A 154 -10.71 -3.63 42.32
C TYR A 154 -11.88 -3.14 41.48
N ARG A 155 -11.74 -1.96 40.89
CA ARG A 155 -12.73 -1.39 39.98
C ARG A 155 -12.06 -1.06 38.66
N ILE A 156 -12.67 -1.52 37.58
CA ILE A 156 -12.21 -1.30 36.22
C ILE A 156 -13.32 -0.60 35.45
N THR A 157 -13.01 0.58 34.92
CA THR A 157 -13.92 1.33 34.06
C THR A 157 -13.51 1.13 32.61
N PHE A 158 -14.38 0.49 31.85
CA PHE A 158 -14.34 0.38 30.40
C PHE A 158 -15.08 1.57 29.80
N ASP A 159 -14.47 2.19 28.79
CA ASP A 159 -14.94 3.34 28.04
C ASP A 159 -14.91 2.96 26.55
N GLY A 160 -15.84 2.10 26.13
CA GLY A 160 -16.04 1.67 24.74
C GLY A 160 -15.32 0.39 24.31
N GLN A 161 -14.55 -0.28 25.19
CA GLN A 161 -13.85 -1.53 24.83
C GLN A 161 -14.74 -2.78 24.92
N ILE A 162 -15.84 -2.71 25.67
CA ILE A 162 -16.92 -3.71 25.67
C ILE A 162 -18.00 -3.21 24.72
N ALA A 163 -18.31 -3.97 23.67
CA ALA A 163 -19.30 -3.57 22.66
C ALA A 163 -20.36 -4.66 22.46
N GLY A 164 -21.62 -4.26 22.64
CA GLY A 164 -22.75 -5.20 22.62
C GLY A 164 -22.75 -6.16 23.82
N PRO A 165 -23.63 -7.17 23.85
CA PRO A 165 -23.79 -8.03 25.00
C PRO A 165 -22.49 -8.74 25.40
N LEU A 166 -22.16 -8.67 26.69
CA LEU A 166 -21.11 -9.50 27.28
C LEU A 166 -21.57 -10.95 27.25
N SER A 167 -20.79 -11.80 26.60
CA SER A 167 -21.10 -13.23 26.45
C SER A 167 -20.31 -14.13 27.38
N MET A 168 -19.09 -13.73 27.75
CA MET A 168 -18.29 -14.41 28.75
C MET A 168 -17.29 -13.46 29.39
N ILE A 169 -16.98 -13.68 30.67
CA ILE A 169 -15.80 -13.13 31.34
C ILE A 169 -14.93 -14.29 31.78
N ARG A 170 -13.62 -14.20 31.58
CA ARG A 170 -12.63 -15.11 32.15
C ARG A 170 -11.72 -14.35 33.09
N PHE A 171 -11.48 -14.91 34.25
CA PHE A 171 -10.70 -14.31 35.31
C PHE A 171 -9.50 -15.19 35.67
N ASP A 172 -8.30 -14.66 35.45
CA ASP A 172 -7.02 -15.33 35.68
C ASP A 172 -6.35 -14.66 36.89
N ILE A 173 -6.65 -15.17 38.09
CA ILE A 173 -6.47 -14.45 39.36
C ILE A 173 -5.02 -14.46 39.87
N ALA A 174 -4.22 -15.42 39.39
CA ALA A 174 -2.84 -15.62 39.82
C ALA A 174 -1.92 -16.01 38.65
N SER A 175 -1.83 -15.12 37.65
CA SER A 175 -1.15 -15.33 36.37
C SER A 175 0.37 -15.10 36.47
N ASP A 176 1.14 -15.77 35.60
CA ASP A 176 2.60 -15.72 35.38
C ASP A 176 3.51 -16.20 36.52
N VAL A 177 3.17 -17.30 37.19
CA VAL A 177 4.02 -17.88 38.25
C VAL A 177 4.27 -19.37 38.04
N THR A 178 5.55 -19.74 37.99
CA THR A 178 6.05 -21.08 37.65
C THR A 178 5.92 -22.12 38.78
N ALA A 179 5.25 -21.83 39.90
CA ALA A 179 5.11 -22.77 41.02
C ALA A 179 3.85 -22.56 41.89
N ASN A 180 2.98 -23.57 41.81
CA ASN A 180 1.73 -23.89 42.51
C ASN A 180 1.69 -23.67 44.03
N GLY A 181 0.55 -23.21 44.55
CA GLY A 181 0.25 -23.29 46.00
C GLY A 181 -0.50 -22.12 46.66
N LYS A 182 -0.90 -21.10 45.90
CA LYS A 182 -1.42 -19.85 46.46
C LYS A 182 -2.93 -19.89 46.71
N THR A 183 -3.35 -19.20 47.76
CA THR A 183 -4.75 -19.04 48.14
C THR A 183 -5.25 -17.65 47.76
N VAL A 184 -6.40 -17.57 47.09
CA VAL A 184 -7.07 -16.31 46.78
C VAL A 184 -8.57 -16.37 47.02
N SER A 185 -9.06 -15.64 48.02
CA SER A 185 -10.49 -15.53 48.32
C SER A 185 -11.14 -14.48 47.43
N VAL A 186 -12.40 -14.70 47.03
CA VAL A 186 -13.22 -13.73 46.29
C VAL A 186 -14.51 -13.51 47.07
N ASP A 187 -14.92 -12.25 47.20
CA ASP A 187 -16.11 -11.82 47.94
C ASP A 187 -17.29 -11.58 46.98
N TYR A 188 -17.13 -10.64 46.03
CA TYR A 188 -18.15 -10.33 45.03
C TYR A 188 -17.56 -9.96 43.67
N PHE A 189 -18.41 -10.03 42.63
CA PHE A 189 -18.15 -9.54 41.29
C PHE A 189 -19.42 -8.90 40.72
N ARG A 190 -19.29 -7.68 40.23
CA ARG A 190 -20.40 -6.83 39.81
C ARG A 190 -20.09 -6.15 38.49
N ILE A 191 -21.13 -5.98 37.69
CA ILE A 191 -21.07 -5.21 36.44
C ILE A 191 -22.12 -4.11 36.54
N TYR A 192 -21.67 -2.88 36.31
CA TYR A 192 -22.50 -1.70 36.22
C TYR A 192 -22.43 -1.14 34.80
N THR A 193 -23.56 -0.71 34.27
CA THR A 193 -23.63 -0.02 32.97
C THR A 193 -24.31 1.31 33.17
N GLN A 194 -23.89 2.31 32.41
CA GLN A 194 -24.62 3.58 32.38
C GLN A 194 -25.87 3.41 31.48
N PRO A 195 -27.10 3.70 31.93
CA PRO A 195 -28.23 3.84 31.02
C PRO A 195 -27.94 4.96 30.03
N SER A 196 -28.42 4.85 28.80
CA SER A 196 -28.36 6.00 27.89
C SER A 196 -29.02 7.20 28.56
N THR A 197 -28.30 8.30 28.64
CA THR A 197 -28.83 9.57 29.16
C THR A 197 -29.69 10.28 28.12
N ASN A 198 -29.89 9.70 26.93
CA ASN A 198 -30.77 10.25 25.91
C ASN A 198 -32.23 9.80 26.16
N PRO A 199 -33.12 10.69 26.66
CA PRO A 199 -34.52 10.33 26.93
C PRO A 199 -35.33 10.04 25.66
N ASN A 200 -34.80 10.38 24.49
CA ASN A 200 -35.44 10.17 23.19
C ASN A 200 -35.01 8.85 22.52
N LEU A 201 -34.15 8.06 23.16
CA LEU A 201 -33.68 6.77 22.68
C LEU A 201 -34.76 5.70 22.79
N ARG A 202 -34.94 4.90 21.73
CA ARG A 202 -35.88 3.77 21.70
C ARG A 202 -35.19 2.56 21.10
N SER A 203 -35.14 1.46 21.84
CA SER A 203 -34.55 0.21 21.37
C SER A 203 -35.58 -0.72 20.73
N TRP A 204 -35.23 -1.31 19.60
CA TRP A 204 -36.07 -2.24 18.86
C TRP A 204 -36.34 -3.53 19.66
N ASP A 205 -37.61 -3.81 19.96
CA ASP A 205 -38.11 -4.98 20.69
C ASP A 205 -39.41 -5.51 20.03
N PRO A 206 -39.33 -6.08 18.82
CA PRO A 206 -40.50 -6.51 18.05
C PRO A 206 -41.29 -7.65 18.69
N ASN A 207 -40.69 -8.36 19.65
CA ASN A 207 -41.33 -9.46 20.36
C ASN A 207 -41.92 -9.03 21.72
N ALA A 208 -41.87 -7.73 22.03
CA ALA A 208 -42.37 -7.14 23.26
C ALA A 208 -41.87 -7.82 24.54
N THR A 209 -40.56 -8.07 24.60
CA THR A 209 -39.91 -8.79 25.70
C THR A 209 -39.69 -7.93 26.95
N GLY A 210 -39.95 -6.63 26.87
CA GLY A 210 -39.71 -5.71 27.99
C GLY A 210 -38.22 -5.46 28.20
N GLY A 211 -37.46 -5.46 27.10
CA GLY A 211 -36.02 -5.22 27.11
C GLY A 211 -35.16 -6.44 27.47
N THR A 212 -35.74 -7.61 27.77
CA THR A 212 -34.96 -8.81 28.11
C THR A 212 -34.33 -9.49 26.89
N ALA A 213 -34.91 -9.31 25.70
CA ALA A 213 -34.38 -9.82 24.45
C ALA A 213 -34.69 -8.85 23.30
N LEU A 214 -33.78 -7.91 23.06
CA LEU A 214 -33.91 -6.90 22.01
C LEU A 214 -33.62 -7.49 20.62
N GLY A 215 -34.18 -6.84 19.59
CA GLY A 215 -33.92 -7.12 18.20
C GLY A 215 -34.79 -8.19 17.55
N GLY A 216 -34.45 -8.53 16.30
CA GLY A 216 -35.16 -9.49 15.46
C GLY A 216 -35.93 -8.84 14.32
N SER A 217 -36.71 -9.66 13.61
CA SER A 217 -37.53 -9.18 12.49
C SER A 217 -38.89 -8.69 12.97
N GLY A 218 -39.45 -7.68 12.31
CA GLY A 218 -40.76 -7.12 12.66
C GLY A 218 -41.12 -5.91 11.81
N THR A 219 -42.28 -5.31 12.07
CA THR A 219 -42.77 -4.13 11.33
C THR A 219 -42.55 -2.86 12.15
N TRP A 220 -41.85 -1.88 11.59
CA TRP A 220 -41.75 -0.55 12.18
C TRP A 220 -42.98 0.27 11.78
N ASP A 221 -44.04 0.13 12.60
CA ASP A 221 -45.29 0.88 12.48
C ASP A 221 -45.47 1.89 13.62
N THR A 222 -46.56 2.65 13.59
CA THR A 222 -46.85 3.72 14.56
C THR A 222 -47.90 3.38 15.63
N SER A 223 -48.30 2.11 15.69
CA SER A 223 -49.40 1.61 16.52
C SER A 223 -49.00 0.50 17.49
N SER A 224 -47.93 -0.23 17.18
CA SER A 224 -47.45 -1.39 17.92
C SER A 224 -46.42 -0.97 18.98
N ASN A 225 -46.47 -1.64 20.14
CA ASN A 225 -45.51 -1.42 21.24
C ASN A 225 -44.22 -2.24 21.05
N PHE A 226 -43.52 -1.98 19.93
CA PHE A 226 -42.30 -2.69 19.53
C PHE A 226 -41.01 -1.94 19.86
N TRP A 227 -41.09 -0.91 20.69
CA TRP A 227 -39.95 -0.13 21.12
C TRP A 227 -39.82 -0.16 22.64
N PHE A 228 -38.60 -0.09 23.15
CA PHE A 228 -38.28 -0.13 24.57
C PHE A 228 -37.46 1.09 25.00
N ASN A 229 -37.82 1.71 26.11
CA ASN A 229 -37.07 2.81 26.75
C ASN A 229 -37.00 2.70 28.28
N GLY A 230 -37.09 1.47 28.81
CA GLY A 230 -37.39 1.20 30.21
C GLY A 230 -38.81 0.66 30.41
N ALA A 231 -39.69 0.89 29.43
CA ALA A 231 -40.97 0.21 29.25
C ALA A 231 -41.27 0.00 27.76
N GLN A 232 -42.21 -0.90 27.45
CA GLN A 232 -42.71 -1.03 26.08
C GLN A 232 -43.49 0.21 25.66
N THR A 233 -43.20 0.72 24.47
CA THR A 233 -43.74 1.96 23.92
C THR A 233 -43.91 1.88 22.41
N PHE A 234 -44.70 2.79 21.85
CA PHE A 234 -44.96 2.91 20.41
C PHE A 234 -43.99 3.89 19.74
N TRP A 235 -44.06 3.99 18.41
CA TRP A 235 -43.28 4.96 17.64
C TRP A 235 -44.17 5.97 16.90
N PRO A 236 -43.94 7.29 17.00
CA PRO A 236 -43.16 7.94 18.03
C PRO A 236 -43.88 7.86 19.39
N ASP A 237 -43.15 7.55 20.46
CA ASP A 237 -43.62 7.64 21.84
C ASP A 237 -44.13 9.07 22.18
N PRO A 238 -45.38 9.24 22.62
CA PRO A 238 -46.02 10.54 22.79
C PRO A 238 -45.57 11.19 24.11
N THR A 239 -44.92 10.41 24.99
CA THR A 239 -44.43 10.84 26.31
C THR A 239 -43.01 11.40 26.26
N ALA A 240 -42.34 11.33 25.10
CA ALA A 240 -41.05 11.95 24.89
C ALA A 240 -41.13 13.48 25.04
N SER A 241 -40.22 14.07 25.84
CA SER A 241 -40.32 15.46 26.31
C SER A 241 -40.10 16.54 25.25
N THR A 242 -39.56 16.19 24.09
CA THR A 242 -39.32 17.08 22.95
C THR A 242 -39.30 16.21 21.68
N GLY A 243 -39.85 16.71 20.57
CA GLY A 243 -39.98 15.96 19.32
C GLY A 243 -38.72 15.23 18.82
N MET A 244 -38.99 14.26 17.93
CA MET A 244 -38.06 13.39 17.18
C MET A 244 -37.18 12.43 17.99
N GLN A 245 -37.50 11.13 17.89
CA GLN A 245 -36.90 10.03 18.63
C GLN A 245 -35.76 9.34 17.88
N GLU A 246 -34.81 8.79 18.63
CA GLU A 246 -33.68 8.03 18.09
C GLU A 246 -34.01 6.54 18.15
N ALA A 247 -33.78 5.84 17.03
CA ALA A 247 -34.09 4.42 16.88
C ALA A 247 -32.82 3.58 16.99
N ASP A 248 -32.83 2.61 17.90
CA ASP A 248 -31.70 1.74 18.20
C ASP A 248 -31.96 0.28 17.83
N PHE A 249 -31.05 -0.27 17.02
CA PHE A 249 -31.06 -1.65 16.59
C PHE A 249 -29.93 -2.42 17.27
N ALA A 250 -30.25 -3.03 18.42
CA ALA A 250 -29.37 -3.89 19.21
C ALA A 250 -29.85 -5.34 19.22
N GLY A 251 -29.15 -6.25 19.92
CA GLY A 251 -29.59 -7.64 20.05
C GLY A 251 -29.54 -8.43 18.74
N ALA A 252 -30.52 -9.30 18.49
CA ALA A 252 -30.52 -10.15 17.30
C ALA A 252 -30.79 -9.35 16.01
N GLY A 253 -29.99 -9.55 14.96
CA GLY A 253 -30.29 -8.97 13.64
C GLY A 253 -31.58 -9.52 13.03
N GLY A 254 -32.19 -8.76 12.12
CA GLY A 254 -33.39 -9.16 11.40
C GLY A 254 -33.86 -8.13 10.39
N THR A 255 -34.93 -8.47 9.66
CA THR A 255 -35.56 -7.55 8.72
C THR A 255 -36.60 -6.69 9.43
N VAL A 256 -36.44 -5.38 9.34
CA VAL A 256 -37.36 -4.38 9.88
C VAL A 256 -38.11 -3.76 8.71
N ASP A 257 -39.40 -4.11 8.59
CA ASP A 257 -40.27 -3.66 7.51
C ASP A 257 -40.96 -2.35 7.91
N ILE A 258 -40.58 -1.23 7.28
CA ILE A 258 -41.14 0.09 7.52
C ILE A 258 -42.49 0.20 6.81
N ILE A 259 -43.51 0.68 7.51
CA ILE A 259 -44.85 0.84 6.92
C ILE A 259 -44.83 1.69 5.63
N PRO A 260 -45.75 1.46 4.67
CA PRO A 260 -45.71 2.13 3.37
C PRO A 260 -45.74 3.66 3.41
N THR A 261 -46.35 4.26 4.44
CA THR A 261 -46.39 5.72 4.64
C THR A 261 -45.05 6.30 5.13
N GLY A 262 -44.12 5.44 5.52
CA GLY A 262 -42.84 5.80 6.09
C GLY A 262 -42.90 6.12 7.59
N VAL A 263 -41.72 6.30 8.16
CA VAL A 263 -41.49 6.70 9.56
C VAL A 263 -40.43 7.80 9.63
N THR A 264 -40.45 8.57 10.71
CA THR A 264 -39.48 9.65 10.98
C THR A 264 -38.72 9.38 12.26
N ALA A 265 -37.39 9.45 12.21
CA ALA A 265 -36.47 9.37 13.33
C ALA A 265 -35.53 10.58 13.36
N SER A 266 -35.04 10.98 14.55
CA SER A 266 -33.96 11.97 14.66
C SER A 266 -32.65 11.39 14.17
N ASN A 267 -32.34 10.19 14.64
CA ASN A 267 -31.18 9.40 14.28
C ASN A 267 -31.55 7.92 14.28
N VAL A 268 -30.69 7.10 13.67
CA VAL A 268 -30.74 5.64 13.71
C VAL A 268 -29.38 5.10 14.11
N GLU A 269 -29.32 4.21 15.10
CA GLU A 269 -28.09 3.59 15.57
C GLU A 269 -28.15 2.06 15.48
N PHE A 270 -27.09 1.44 14.97
CA PHE A 270 -26.94 -0.01 14.88
C PHE A 270 -25.82 -0.49 15.79
N PHE A 271 -26.19 -1.28 16.79
CA PHE A 271 -25.30 -1.93 17.76
C PHE A 271 -25.01 -3.40 17.43
N ALA A 272 -25.73 -3.98 16.46
CA ALA A 272 -25.58 -5.37 16.06
C ALA A 272 -25.65 -5.56 14.53
N ASN A 273 -25.05 -6.65 14.06
CA ASN A 273 -25.02 -7.04 12.65
C ASN A 273 -26.34 -7.65 12.18
N GLY A 274 -26.53 -7.67 10.86
CA GLY A 274 -27.57 -8.47 10.20
C GLY A 274 -28.95 -7.80 10.18
N TYR A 275 -28.99 -6.48 10.38
CA TYR A 275 -30.21 -5.70 10.20
C TYR A 275 -30.40 -5.28 8.75
N THR A 276 -31.61 -5.48 8.25
CA THR A 276 -32.09 -4.92 6.98
C THR A 276 -33.30 -4.04 7.24
N LEU A 277 -33.20 -2.74 6.98
CA LEU A 277 -34.37 -1.85 6.98
C LEU A 277 -34.95 -1.83 5.56
N THR A 278 -36.23 -2.19 5.39
CA THR A 278 -36.89 -2.30 4.08
C THR A 278 -38.31 -1.73 4.12
N GLY A 279 -39.03 -1.73 2.99
CA GLY A 279 -40.41 -1.24 2.91
C GLY A 279 -40.52 0.25 2.58
N GLY A 280 -41.30 0.99 3.37
CA GLY A 280 -41.57 2.42 3.15
C GLY A 280 -40.40 3.36 3.45
N PRO A 281 -40.56 4.67 3.18
CA PRO A 281 -39.50 5.66 3.36
C PRO A 281 -39.07 5.85 4.83
N LEU A 282 -37.77 6.03 5.05
CA LEU A 282 -37.17 6.37 6.34
C LEU A 282 -36.69 7.81 6.32
N THR A 283 -37.37 8.68 7.07
CA THR A 283 -36.97 10.08 7.22
C THR A 283 -36.08 10.24 8.44
N ILE A 284 -34.86 10.73 8.26
CA ILE A 284 -33.91 11.06 9.34
C ILE A 284 -33.84 12.59 9.41
N ASP A 285 -34.46 13.19 10.42
CA ASP A 285 -34.64 14.65 10.47
C ASP A 285 -34.32 15.28 11.83
N GLY A 286 -33.32 14.75 12.53
CA GLY A 286 -32.81 15.33 13.78
C GLY A 286 -32.09 16.67 13.56
N SER A 287 -31.65 17.32 14.64
CA SER A 287 -30.77 18.50 14.56
C SER A 287 -29.42 18.21 13.89
N SER A 288 -29.05 16.94 13.81
CA SER A 288 -27.87 16.43 13.10
C SER A 288 -28.19 15.02 12.59
N PRO A 289 -28.96 14.90 11.49
CA PRO A 289 -29.46 13.62 10.99
C PRO A 289 -28.33 12.60 10.86
N THR A 290 -28.39 11.51 11.63
CA THR A 290 -27.30 10.53 11.66
C THR A 290 -27.83 9.10 11.56
N ILE A 291 -27.18 8.30 10.71
CA ILE A 291 -27.22 6.84 10.76
C ILE A 291 -25.86 6.36 11.22
N ARG A 292 -25.81 5.68 12.37
CA ARG A 292 -24.56 5.28 13.04
C ARG A 292 -24.42 3.77 13.12
N THR A 293 -23.21 3.27 12.88
CA THR A 293 -22.85 1.86 13.10
C THR A 293 -21.67 1.74 14.06
N LEU A 294 -21.76 0.85 15.05
CA LEU A 294 -20.65 0.60 15.96
C LEU A 294 -19.54 -0.26 15.33
N ILE A 295 -18.42 -0.40 16.06
CA ILE A 295 -17.31 -1.26 15.65
C ILE A 295 -17.81 -2.69 15.39
N ASN A 296 -17.28 -3.31 14.33
CA ASN A 296 -17.66 -4.65 13.86
C ASN A 296 -19.11 -4.83 13.40
N VAL A 297 -19.91 -3.77 13.32
CA VAL A 297 -21.21 -3.79 12.65
C VAL A 297 -21.00 -3.59 11.14
N ASN A 298 -20.75 -4.66 10.41
CA ASN A 298 -20.35 -4.66 9.00
C ASN A 298 -21.40 -5.27 8.06
N ASN A 299 -22.64 -5.53 8.51
CA ASN A 299 -23.70 -6.08 7.66
C ASN A 299 -25.04 -5.38 7.92
N THR A 300 -25.03 -4.05 7.98
CA THR A 300 -26.25 -3.23 8.01
C THR A 300 -26.67 -2.90 6.58
N VAL A 301 -27.92 -3.21 6.25
CA VAL A 301 -28.49 -2.99 4.93
C VAL A 301 -29.69 -2.04 5.03
N ILE A 302 -29.74 -1.04 4.15
CA ILE A 302 -30.87 -0.10 4.06
C ILE A 302 -31.44 -0.18 2.64
N GLU A 303 -32.59 -0.81 2.50
CA GLU A 303 -33.39 -0.94 1.28
C GLU A 303 -34.54 0.07 1.23
N SER A 304 -34.88 0.72 2.35
CA SER A 304 -35.83 1.83 2.40
C SER A 304 -35.24 3.11 1.78
N GLN A 305 -36.07 3.89 1.08
CA GLN A 305 -35.68 5.23 0.63
C GLN A 305 -35.39 6.15 1.82
N LEU A 306 -34.23 6.80 1.80
CA LEU A 306 -33.80 7.76 2.79
C LEU A 306 -34.27 9.17 2.43
N ILE A 307 -34.71 9.92 3.44
CA ILE A 307 -35.08 11.33 3.36
C ILE A 307 -34.43 12.06 4.53
N ALA A 308 -33.88 13.25 4.30
CA ALA A 308 -33.37 14.12 5.36
C ALA A 308 -33.55 15.59 4.97
N SER A 309 -33.85 16.49 5.92
CA SER A 309 -34.03 17.93 5.63
C SER A 309 -32.72 18.72 5.68
N SER A 310 -31.67 18.15 6.28
CA SER A 310 -30.33 18.69 6.36
C SER A 310 -29.30 17.59 6.11
N SER A 311 -28.02 17.93 6.07
CA SER A 311 -26.98 16.98 5.68
C SER A 311 -27.03 15.69 6.51
N LEU A 312 -27.10 14.55 5.83
CA LEU A 312 -27.17 13.23 6.44
C LEU A 312 -25.76 12.73 6.78
N SER A 313 -25.52 12.46 8.05
CA SER A 313 -24.29 11.84 8.52
C SER A 313 -24.43 10.32 8.48
N LEU A 314 -23.54 9.64 7.76
CA LEU A 314 -23.31 8.21 7.92
C LEU A 314 -22.06 8.07 8.79
N ALA A 315 -22.23 7.63 10.04
CA ALA A 315 -21.17 7.70 11.05
C ALA A 315 -20.85 6.38 11.75
N GLY A 316 -19.70 6.36 12.42
CA GLY A 316 -19.24 5.24 13.24
C GLY A 316 -18.15 4.40 12.56
N THR A 317 -17.84 3.23 13.12
CA THR A 317 -16.70 2.40 12.68
C THR A 317 -17.13 1.09 12.02
N GLY A 318 -18.43 0.88 11.87
CA GLY A 318 -19.00 -0.21 11.08
C GLY A 318 -19.14 0.15 9.60
N GLY A 319 -20.03 -0.56 8.91
CA GLY A 319 -20.38 -0.29 7.53
C GLY A 319 -21.86 -0.44 7.22
N ILE A 320 -22.31 0.34 6.24
CA ILE A 320 -23.70 0.45 5.79
C ILE A 320 -23.75 0.12 4.31
N VAL A 321 -24.73 -0.67 3.87
CA VAL A 321 -25.02 -0.89 2.45
C VAL A 321 -26.33 -0.20 2.09
N LEU A 322 -26.27 0.76 1.18
CA LEU A 322 -27.45 1.43 0.63
C LEU A 322 -27.93 0.68 -0.62
N ARG A 323 -29.14 0.16 -0.55
CA ARG A 323 -29.79 -0.66 -1.59
C ARG A 323 -31.03 -0.02 -2.22
N ALA A 324 -31.53 1.08 -1.67
CA ALA A 324 -32.57 1.86 -2.30
C ALA A 324 -32.01 2.79 -3.37
N ASP A 325 -32.77 3.08 -4.43
CA ASP A 325 -32.58 4.30 -5.22
C ASP A 325 -33.16 5.49 -4.44
N ASN A 326 -32.29 6.32 -3.85
CA ASN A 326 -32.64 7.38 -2.92
C ASN A 326 -33.04 8.68 -3.64
N THR A 327 -34.08 8.63 -4.47
CA THR A 327 -34.54 9.77 -5.30
C THR A 327 -35.01 10.99 -4.51
N LEU A 328 -35.32 10.82 -3.21
CA LEU A 328 -35.78 11.87 -2.31
C LEU A 328 -34.66 12.45 -1.42
N LEU A 329 -33.46 11.86 -1.45
CA LEU A 329 -32.31 12.33 -0.70
C LEU A 329 -31.53 13.37 -1.54
N THR A 330 -31.87 14.64 -1.36
CA THR A 330 -31.31 15.76 -2.13
C THR A 330 -30.27 16.58 -1.36
N VAL A 331 -30.15 16.33 -0.06
CA VAL A 331 -29.21 16.97 0.85
C VAL A 331 -27.84 16.28 0.82
N PRO A 332 -26.75 16.96 1.22
CA PRO A 332 -25.43 16.35 1.22
C PRO A 332 -25.30 15.17 2.20
N ILE A 333 -24.49 14.17 1.84
CA ILE A 333 -24.10 13.06 2.72
C ILE A 333 -22.70 13.31 3.26
N ASN A 334 -22.52 13.20 4.58
CA ASN A 334 -21.21 13.14 5.23
C ASN A 334 -20.92 11.72 5.68
N ALA A 335 -20.12 10.97 4.92
CA ALA A 335 -19.76 9.59 5.23
C ALA A 335 -18.43 9.53 6.01
N SER A 336 -18.54 9.23 7.30
CA SER A 336 -17.45 8.97 8.24
C SER A 336 -17.40 7.51 8.74
N ILE A 337 -18.21 6.63 8.14
CA ILE A 337 -18.16 5.17 8.32
C ILE A 337 -16.96 4.54 7.62
N ASN A 338 -16.47 3.41 8.17
CA ASN A 338 -15.34 2.67 7.60
C ASN A 338 -15.64 2.05 6.23
N ARG A 339 -16.90 1.61 5.99
CA ARG A 339 -17.31 0.97 4.74
C ARG A 339 -18.69 1.46 4.29
N LEU A 340 -18.82 1.93 3.05
CA LEU A 340 -20.11 2.21 2.41
C LEU A 340 -20.31 1.26 1.23
N GLY A 341 -21.41 0.52 1.24
CA GLY A 341 -21.90 -0.25 0.12
C GLY A 341 -22.82 0.58 -0.75
N ILE A 342 -22.54 0.62 -2.06
CA ILE A 342 -23.39 1.24 -3.08
C ILE A 342 -23.95 0.10 -3.94
N ALA A 343 -25.21 -0.24 -3.70
CA ALA A 343 -25.85 -1.33 -4.44
C ALA A 343 -26.69 -0.85 -5.62
N HIS A 344 -26.92 0.45 -5.81
CA HIS A 344 -27.62 1.02 -6.96
C HIS A 344 -26.99 2.36 -7.37
N ASP A 345 -27.17 2.78 -8.62
CA ASP A 345 -26.64 4.06 -9.14
C ASP A 345 -27.25 5.26 -8.40
N GLY A 346 -28.52 5.18 -7.99
CA GLY A 346 -29.21 6.21 -7.19
C GLY A 346 -29.02 6.07 -5.68
N ALA A 347 -28.16 5.17 -5.20
CA ALA A 347 -28.08 4.86 -3.77
C ALA A 347 -27.60 6.02 -2.89
N LEU A 348 -26.91 7.01 -3.45
CA LEU A 348 -26.45 8.19 -2.72
C LEU A 348 -27.39 9.40 -2.87
N GLY A 349 -28.50 9.26 -3.59
CA GLY A 349 -29.37 10.38 -3.94
C GLY A 349 -28.68 11.40 -4.86
N SER A 350 -29.10 12.66 -4.79
CA SER A 350 -28.58 13.73 -5.68
C SER A 350 -27.69 14.77 -4.99
N GLY A 351 -27.59 14.75 -3.67
CA GLY A 351 -26.74 15.67 -2.91
C GLY A 351 -25.24 15.38 -3.06
N ALA A 352 -24.39 16.34 -2.70
CA ALA A 352 -22.94 16.13 -2.65
C ALA A 352 -22.54 15.12 -1.55
N VAL A 353 -21.43 14.43 -1.72
CA VAL A 353 -20.97 13.37 -0.82
C VAL A 353 -19.57 13.69 -0.30
N SER A 354 -19.38 13.76 1.01
CA SER A 354 -18.08 13.90 1.66
C SER A 354 -17.62 12.56 2.23
N LEU A 355 -16.38 12.15 1.92
CA LEU A 355 -15.81 10.84 2.29
C LEU A 355 -14.61 11.02 3.24
N GLN A 356 -14.72 10.56 4.49
CA GLN A 356 -13.74 10.84 5.56
C GLN A 356 -12.88 9.65 6.03
N ASN A 357 -13.31 8.38 5.91
CA ASN A 357 -12.53 7.19 6.35
C ASN A 357 -12.97 5.95 5.55
N PHE A 358 -12.39 5.65 4.37
CA PHE A 358 -13.29 5.07 3.37
C PHE A 358 -12.85 3.85 2.56
N VAL A 359 -13.71 2.84 2.65
CA VAL A 359 -13.86 1.72 1.74
C VAL A 359 -15.21 1.84 1.00
N ILE A 360 -15.19 1.90 -0.33
CA ILE A 360 -16.38 1.69 -1.17
C ILE A 360 -16.46 0.22 -1.54
N ALA A 361 -17.58 -0.41 -1.19
CA ALA A 361 -17.99 -1.69 -1.72
C ALA A 361 -19.10 -1.50 -2.77
N LEU A 362 -19.03 -2.24 -3.87
CA LEU A 362 -19.95 -2.13 -4.99
C LEU A 362 -20.70 -3.44 -5.20
N ASP A 363 -21.94 -3.36 -5.66
CA ASP A 363 -22.69 -4.54 -6.15
C ASP A 363 -22.70 -4.59 -7.68
N GLY A 364 -21.58 -4.90 -8.30
CA GLY A 364 -21.40 -4.80 -9.75
C GLY A 364 -20.99 -3.39 -10.16
N ASN A 365 -21.05 -3.10 -11.47
CA ASN A 365 -20.62 -1.81 -11.99
C ASN A 365 -21.61 -0.73 -11.52
N ARG A 366 -21.09 0.39 -11.02
CA ARG A 366 -21.92 1.49 -10.52
C ARG A 366 -21.52 2.82 -11.11
N THR A 367 -22.52 3.66 -11.35
CA THR A 367 -22.35 5.03 -11.80
C THR A 367 -23.03 5.96 -10.81
N ILE A 368 -22.27 6.86 -10.19
CA ILE A 368 -22.82 7.88 -9.30
C ILE A 368 -22.74 9.26 -9.96
N ALA A 369 -23.78 10.08 -9.76
CA ALA A 369 -23.85 11.44 -10.32
C ALA A 369 -23.36 12.52 -9.35
N ASN A 370 -23.10 12.15 -8.10
CA ASN A 370 -22.82 13.08 -7.00
C ASN A 370 -21.45 13.75 -7.16
N ASP A 371 -21.38 15.03 -6.79
CA ASP A 371 -20.11 15.67 -6.48
C ASP A 371 -19.52 15.03 -5.21
N VAL A 372 -18.26 14.63 -5.26
CA VAL A 372 -17.57 13.92 -4.18
C VAL A 372 -16.42 14.77 -3.64
N ALA A 373 -16.40 14.99 -2.33
CA ALA A 373 -15.26 15.59 -1.62
C ALA A 373 -14.51 14.50 -0.83
N PHE A 374 -13.26 14.26 -1.20
CA PHE A 374 -12.41 13.29 -0.54
C PHE A 374 -11.53 13.96 0.51
N THR A 375 -11.86 13.71 1.78
CA THR A 375 -11.21 14.35 2.95
C THR A 375 -10.39 13.36 3.78
N SER A 376 -10.37 12.08 3.40
CA SER A 376 -9.65 11.01 4.10
C SER A 376 -8.18 10.90 3.69
N ALA A 377 -7.43 10.07 4.41
CA ALA A 377 -6.07 9.65 4.04
C ALA A 377 -6.07 8.53 2.97
N ARG A 378 -7.15 7.74 2.83
CA ARG A 378 -7.17 6.63 1.86
C ARG A 378 -8.56 6.38 1.29
N LEU A 379 -8.64 6.34 -0.04
CA LEU A 379 -9.81 5.87 -0.78
C LEU A 379 -9.55 4.45 -1.21
N ILE A 380 -10.28 3.50 -0.66
CA ILE A 380 -10.23 2.10 -1.08
C ILE A 380 -11.46 1.79 -1.92
N ILE A 381 -11.25 1.37 -3.17
CA ILE A 381 -12.31 0.77 -3.98
C ILE A 381 -12.06 -0.74 -3.98
N GLU A 382 -12.88 -1.49 -3.24
CA GLU A 382 -12.70 -2.94 -3.06
C GLU A 382 -14.01 -3.73 -3.14
N ASN A 383 -13.86 -5.05 -3.02
CA ASN A 383 -14.97 -5.98 -2.98
C ASN A 383 -14.89 -6.94 -1.77
N ASN A 384 -14.63 -6.45 -0.55
CA ASN A 384 -14.97 -7.31 0.59
C ASN A 384 -16.49 -7.26 0.73
N ALA A 385 -17.15 -8.32 0.26
CA ALA A 385 -18.57 -8.51 0.47
C ALA A 385 -18.86 -8.29 1.96
N MET A 386 -19.81 -7.41 2.26
CA MET A 386 -20.35 -7.17 3.60
C MET A 386 -21.15 -8.39 4.10
N GLY A 387 -20.73 -9.62 3.77
CA GLY A 387 -21.47 -10.86 4.01
C GLY A 387 -22.64 -11.13 3.06
N THR A 388 -22.81 -10.37 1.97
CA THR A 388 -24.07 -10.31 1.18
C THR A 388 -24.04 -10.92 -0.23
N GLY A 389 -22.92 -11.54 -0.66
CA GLY A 389 -22.85 -12.22 -1.96
C GLY A 389 -22.85 -11.31 -3.21
N LEU A 390 -22.39 -10.06 -3.07
CA LEU A 390 -22.38 -9.05 -4.13
C LEU A 390 -21.44 -9.40 -5.31
N VAL A 391 -21.83 -8.98 -6.52
CA VAL A 391 -21.04 -9.17 -7.75
C VAL A 391 -19.97 -8.08 -7.88
N VAL A 392 -18.88 -8.40 -8.53
CA VAL A 392 -17.71 -7.51 -8.72
C VAL A 392 -18.00 -6.45 -9.78
N GLY A 393 -17.69 -5.17 -9.53
CA GLY A 393 -17.66 -4.18 -10.61
C GLY A 393 -16.83 -2.93 -10.37
N ASP A 394 -16.80 -2.09 -11.40
CA ASP A 394 -16.07 -0.83 -11.48
C ASP A 394 -16.95 0.37 -11.05
N LEU A 395 -16.33 1.47 -10.62
CA LEU A 395 -17.04 2.69 -10.24
C LEU A 395 -16.82 3.79 -11.28
N THR A 396 -17.90 4.41 -11.72
CA THR A 396 -17.90 5.64 -12.52
C THR A 396 -18.49 6.79 -11.70
N MET A 397 -17.78 7.91 -11.63
CA MET A 397 -18.24 9.15 -11.01
C MET A 397 -18.47 10.20 -12.10
N ASN A 398 -19.72 10.65 -12.26
CA ASN A 398 -20.09 11.71 -13.21
C ASN A 398 -20.02 13.10 -12.60
N GLY A 399 -20.15 13.23 -11.27
CA GLY A 399 -19.95 14.49 -10.57
C GLY A 399 -18.46 14.82 -10.39
N ASN A 400 -18.20 16.05 -9.94
CA ASN A 400 -16.85 16.54 -9.66
C ASN A 400 -16.23 15.80 -8.48
N PHE A 401 -14.89 15.71 -8.47
CA PHE A 401 -14.14 15.06 -7.41
C PHE A 401 -13.11 16.03 -6.79
N ALA A 402 -13.33 16.45 -5.56
CA ALA A 402 -12.44 17.38 -4.86
C ALA A 402 -11.49 16.63 -3.91
N LEU A 403 -10.17 16.83 -4.10
CA LEU A 403 -9.11 16.40 -3.19
C LEU A 403 -8.95 17.43 -2.07
N SER A 404 -9.42 17.11 -0.87
CA SER A 404 -9.52 18.07 0.25
C SER A 404 -8.96 17.58 1.59
N SER A 405 -8.12 16.55 1.61
CA SER A 405 -7.44 16.13 2.85
C SER A 405 -6.42 17.18 3.31
N SER A 406 -6.58 17.63 4.56
CA SER A 406 -5.82 18.76 5.13
C SER A 406 -4.56 18.36 5.91
N SER A 407 -4.35 17.07 6.21
CA SER A 407 -3.30 16.66 7.17
C SER A 407 -2.57 15.34 6.88
N ALA A 408 -2.97 14.56 5.87
CA ALA A 408 -2.30 13.33 5.49
C ALA A 408 -2.39 13.11 3.97
N PRO A 409 -1.40 12.42 3.34
CA PRO A 409 -1.51 12.02 1.95
C PRO A 409 -2.77 11.17 1.73
N SER A 410 -3.66 11.63 0.85
CA SER A 410 -4.72 10.87 0.19
C SER A 410 -4.10 9.83 -0.75
N ASP A 411 -4.19 8.56 -0.39
CA ASP A 411 -3.84 7.42 -1.25
C ASP A 411 -5.10 6.88 -1.95
N PHE A 412 -5.03 6.70 -3.26
CA PHE A 412 -5.95 5.89 -4.03
C PHE A 412 -5.48 4.43 -3.99
N PHE A 413 -6.23 3.60 -3.28
CA PHE A 413 -6.04 2.16 -3.21
C PHE A 413 -7.09 1.48 -4.09
N LEU A 414 -6.73 1.19 -5.34
CA LEU A 414 -7.63 0.59 -6.31
C LEU A 414 -7.45 -0.93 -6.34
N ARG A 415 -8.55 -1.66 -6.10
CA ARG A 415 -8.68 -3.09 -6.47
C ARG A 415 -9.67 -3.30 -7.62
N LYS A 416 -10.31 -2.22 -8.06
CA LYS A 416 -11.26 -2.12 -9.18
C LYS A 416 -10.98 -0.85 -9.98
N ASN A 417 -11.52 -0.75 -11.19
CA ASN A 417 -11.33 0.45 -11.96
C ASN A 417 -12.21 1.58 -11.41
N LEU A 418 -11.66 2.77 -11.45
CA LEU A 418 -12.34 4.01 -11.10
C LEU A 418 -12.29 4.93 -12.33
N THR A 419 -13.45 5.39 -12.79
CA THR A 419 -13.55 6.43 -13.83
C THR A 419 -14.13 7.68 -13.20
N ILE A 420 -13.47 8.82 -13.39
CA ILE A 420 -14.00 10.13 -12.97
C ILE A 420 -14.19 10.99 -14.22
N ASN A 421 -15.45 11.24 -14.58
CA ASN A 421 -15.84 12.06 -15.72
C ASN A 421 -15.95 13.55 -15.34
N GLY A 422 -16.27 13.85 -14.08
CA GLY A 422 -16.31 15.22 -13.57
C GLY A 422 -14.92 15.82 -13.39
N ILE A 423 -14.88 17.09 -12.94
CA ILE A 423 -13.63 17.82 -12.72
C ILE A 423 -12.97 17.31 -11.44
N VAL A 424 -11.70 16.88 -11.55
CA VAL A 424 -10.83 16.61 -10.39
C VAL A 424 -10.14 17.91 -9.97
N SER A 425 -10.34 18.33 -8.72
CA SER A 425 -9.83 19.61 -8.19
C SER A 425 -9.18 19.45 -6.82
N GLY A 426 -8.58 20.53 -6.30
CA GLY A 426 -8.06 20.59 -4.94
C GLY A 426 -6.56 20.27 -4.79
N ASN A 427 -6.11 20.14 -3.54
CA ASN A 427 -4.72 19.84 -3.20
C ASN A 427 -4.67 19.02 -1.91
N ASN A 428 -4.23 17.78 -2.04
CA ASN A 428 -4.03 16.83 -0.95
C ASN A 428 -2.77 17.17 -0.12
N GLY A 429 -2.85 18.18 0.75
CA GLY A 429 -1.74 18.57 1.63
C GLY A 429 -0.40 18.83 0.90
N GLY A 430 -0.45 19.26 -0.37
CA GLY A 430 0.73 19.49 -1.21
C GLY A 430 1.22 18.28 -2.03
N ARG A 431 0.59 17.11 -1.91
CA ARG A 431 1.03 15.84 -2.50
C ARG A 431 0.11 15.26 -3.59
N GLY A 432 -0.93 16.02 -4.01
CA GLY A 432 -1.77 15.69 -5.16
C GLY A 432 -2.35 14.27 -5.13
N MET A 433 -2.08 13.46 -6.14
CA MET A 433 -2.61 12.09 -6.22
C MET A 433 -1.53 11.06 -5.89
N ILE A 434 -1.83 10.13 -4.99
CA ILE A 434 -0.91 9.04 -4.64
C ILE A 434 -1.58 7.70 -4.89
N PHE A 435 -0.89 6.79 -5.58
CA PHE A 435 -1.38 5.46 -5.91
C PHE A 435 -0.68 4.42 -5.04
N GLY A 436 -1.36 3.83 -4.06
CA GLY A 436 -0.80 2.88 -3.09
C GLY A 436 -1.44 1.48 -3.10
N GLY A 437 -2.21 1.14 -4.15
CA GLY A 437 -3.01 -0.09 -4.27
C GLY A 437 -2.30 -1.35 -4.78
N ASP A 438 -3.08 -2.41 -5.04
CA ASP A 438 -2.56 -3.69 -5.56
C ASP A 438 -2.41 -3.65 -7.09
N SER A 439 -3.48 -3.29 -7.81
CA SER A 439 -3.55 -3.12 -9.27
C SER A 439 -4.94 -2.58 -9.67
N GLY A 440 -5.03 -1.66 -10.63
CA GLY A 440 -6.30 -1.13 -11.14
C GLY A 440 -6.10 0.03 -12.11
N ILE A 441 -7.17 0.48 -12.77
CA ILE A 441 -7.14 1.63 -13.68
C ILE A 441 -7.89 2.80 -13.04
N LEU A 442 -7.25 3.95 -12.94
CA LEU A 442 -7.91 5.24 -12.76
C LEU A 442 -8.01 5.94 -14.11
N THR A 443 -9.23 6.25 -14.56
CA THR A 443 -9.46 7.00 -15.79
C THR A 443 -9.85 8.44 -15.49
N LEU A 444 -9.07 9.39 -16.01
CA LEU A 444 -9.37 10.82 -15.98
C LEU A 444 -9.42 11.37 -17.41
N SER A 445 -10.58 11.80 -17.87
CA SER A 445 -10.78 12.31 -19.24
C SER A 445 -11.08 13.81 -19.31
N ASN A 446 -11.40 14.43 -18.17
CA ASN A 446 -11.82 15.82 -18.13
C ASN A 446 -10.63 16.79 -18.24
N SER A 447 -10.59 17.58 -19.31
CA SER A 447 -9.53 18.58 -19.56
C SER A 447 -9.61 19.83 -18.67
N SER A 448 -10.62 19.93 -17.81
CA SER A 448 -10.72 21.02 -16.83
C SER A 448 -10.20 20.63 -15.44
N ASN A 449 -9.55 19.46 -15.32
CA ASN A 449 -8.92 19.04 -14.07
C ASN A 449 -7.92 20.11 -13.57
N SER A 450 -8.02 20.45 -12.29
CA SER A 450 -7.31 21.58 -11.67
C SER A 450 -6.57 21.19 -10.40
N PHE A 451 -6.52 19.90 -10.06
CA PHE A 451 -5.81 19.44 -8.87
C PHE A 451 -4.30 19.73 -8.95
N THR A 452 -3.70 19.98 -7.79
CA THR A 452 -2.27 20.29 -7.66
C THR A 452 -1.58 19.35 -6.67
N GLY A 453 -0.24 19.37 -6.65
CA GLY A 453 0.57 18.60 -5.70
C GLY A 453 1.25 17.36 -6.29
N ASN A 454 1.33 17.25 -7.62
CA ASN A 454 1.95 16.14 -8.36
C ASN A 454 1.18 14.82 -8.31
N ILE A 455 1.64 13.85 -9.09
CA ILE A 455 1.06 12.51 -9.18
C ILE A 455 2.15 11.51 -8.79
N PHE A 456 1.85 10.57 -7.90
CA PHE A 456 2.80 9.61 -7.35
C PHE A 456 2.30 8.18 -7.55
N TRP A 457 3.11 7.33 -8.20
CA TRP A 457 2.91 5.90 -8.24
C TRP A 457 3.76 5.23 -7.16
N GLN A 458 3.11 4.62 -6.19
CA GLN A 458 3.70 3.72 -5.19
C GLN A 458 3.24 2.26 -5.37
N ALA A 459 2.48 2.03 -6.44
CA ALA A 459 1.79 0.79 -6.78
C ALA A 459 1.67 0.66 -8.30
N PRO A 460 1.45 -0.55 -8.84
CA PRO A 460 1.27 -0.79 -10.27
C PRO A 460 -0.16 -0.44 -10.75
N ILE A 461 -0.58 0.78 -10.45
CA ILE A 461 -1.85 1.36 -10.94
C ILE A 461 -1.61 1.98 -12.32
N VAL A 462 -2.59 1.83 -13.22
CA VAL A 462 -2.62 2.56 -14.48
C VAL A 462 -3.42 3.84 -14.29
N LEU A 463 -2.83 4.99 -14.60
CA LEU A 463 -3.58 6.24 -14.80
C LEU A 463 -3.83 6.40 -16.30
N ALA A 464 -5.07 6.24 -16.74
CA ALA A 464 -5.48 6.43 -18.12
C ALA A 464 -6.01 7.86 -18.33
N VAL A 465 -5.44 8.61 -19.27
CA VAL A 465 -5.78 10.02 -19.48
C VAL A 465 -6.01 10.37 -20.95
N ALA A 466 -6.93 11.30 -21.20
CA ALA A 466 -7.29 11.76 -22.55
C ALA A 466 -6.63 13.08 -22.98
N SER A 467 -5.97 13.81 -22.08
CA SER A 467 -5.24 15.04 -22.40
C SER A 467 -4.18 15.35 -21.34
N ASP A 468 -3.29 16.31 -21.60
CA ASP A 468 -2.33 16.79 -20.58
C ASP A 468 -3.02 17.52 -19.43
N GLU A 469 -4.10 18.24 -19.71
CA GLU A 469 -4.89 18.94 -18.69
C GLU A 469 -5.64 17.96 -17.77
N ALA A 470 -5.96 16.75 -18.25
CA ALA A 470 -6.51 15.70 -17.39
C ALA A 470 -5.56 15.31 -16.24
N LEU A 471 -4.25 15.61 -16.35
CA LEU A 471 -3.24 15.45 -15.29
C LEU A 471 -3.23 16.61 -14.27
N GLY A 472 -4.22 17.50 -14.31
CA GLY A 472 -4.40 18.59 -13.36
C GLY A 472 -3.57 19.83 -13.70
N GLY A 473 -3.28 20.67 -12.70
CA GLY A 473 -2.49 21.90 -12.91
C GLY A 473 -1.14 21.61 -13.58
N SER A 474 -0.73 22.45 -14.54
CA SER A 474 0.45 22.25 -15.41
C SER A 474 1.78 22.05 -14.67
N ALA A 475 1.86 22.49 -13.42
CA ALA A 475 3.03 22.27 -12.56
C ALA A 475 3.14 20.84 -11.99
N ASN A 476 2.12 19.99 -12.12
CA ASN A 476 2.19 18.61 -11.62
C ASN A 476 3.26 17.82 -12.38
N THR A 477 4.13 17.18 -11.62
CA THR A 477 5.12 16.20 -12.07
C THR A 477 4.59 14.78 -11.92
N LEU A 478 5.10 13.86 -12.74
CA LEU A 478 4.79 12.43 -12.68
C LEU A 478 5.88 11.68 -11.92
N ASN A 479 5.59 11.24 -10.72
CA ASN A 479 6.55 10.63 -9.81
C ASN A 479 6.33 9.13 -9.72
N PHE A 480 7.22 8.34 -10.28
CA PHE A 480 7.20 6.88 -10.16
C PHE A 480 8.10 6.49 -8.98
N SER A 481 7.55 6.22 -7.78
CA SER A 481 8.29 6.03 -6.53
C SER A 481 8.08 4.70 -5.81
N ALA A 482 9.19 4.00 -5.55
CA ALA A 482 9.24 2.58 -5.23
C ALA A 482 9.05 2.15 -3.77
N ALA A 483 8.69 3.00 -2.80
CA ALA A 483 8.73 2.57 -1.40
C ALA A 483 7.75 1.39 -1.15
N GLY A 484 8.25 0.15 -1.22
CA GLY A 484 7.47 -1.09 -1.13
C GLY A 484 6.85 -1.63 -2.43
N ALA A 485 7.02 -0.99 -3.60
CA ALA A 485 6.35 -1.41 -4.84
C ALA A 485 7.01 -2.66 -5.46
N THR A 486 6.24 -3.71 -5.73
CA THR A 486 6.71 -4.94 -6.39
C THR A 486 6.62 -4.90 -7.92
N ALA A 487 5.92 -3.91 -8.48
CA ALA A 487 5.71 -3.70 -9.91
C ALA A 487 5.55 -2.21 -10.27
N ASN A 488 5.69 -1.89 -11.56
CA ASN A 488 5.69 -0.52 -12.07
C ASN A 488 4.28 0.04 -12.27
N GLY A 489 4.09 1.31 -11.92
CA GLY A 489 2.93 2.10 -12.32
C GLY A 489 3.03 2.56 -13.78
N THR A 490 1.89 2.87 -14.41
CA THR A 490 1.83 3.24 -15.83
C THR A 490 0.96 4.48 -16.05
N LEU A 491 1.44 5.43 -16.84
CA LEU A 491 0.60 6.43 -17.51
C LEU A 491 0.12 5.84 -18.85
N ARG A 492 -1.19 5.78 -19.09
CA ARG A 492 -1.77 5.29 -20.35
C ARG A 492 -2.49 6.42 -21.08
N LEU A 493 -2.26 6.52 -22.39
CA LEU A 493 -2.96 7.49 -23.24
C LEU A 493 -4.33 6.95 -23.69
N LEU A 494 -5.30 7.84 -23.78
CA LEU A 494 -6.63 7.60 -24.35
C LEU A 494 -6.90 8.47 -25.59
N ALA A 495 -6.00 9.40 -25.91
CA ALA A 495 -6.01 10.23 -27.11
C ALA A 495 -4.58 10.75 -27.38
N ASP A 496 -4.39 11.34 -28.56
CA ASP A 496 -3.15 12.07 -28.88
C ASP A 496 -3.07 13.37 -28.06
N PHE A 497 -1.97 13.57 -27.34
CA PHE A 497 -1.66 14.83 -26.69
C PHE A 497 -0.16 14.96 -26.39
N ASP A 498 0.32 16.19 -26.28
CA ASP A 498 1.71 16.49 -25.91
C ASP A 498 1.79 16.94 -24.44
N SER A 499 2.94 16.71 -23.80
CA SER A 499 3.18 17.16 -22.44
C SER A 499 4.58 17.75 -22.26
N ASN A 500 4.66 18.77 -21.40
CA ASN A 500 5.93 19.34 -20.93
C ASN A 500 6.21 18.99 -19.46
N ARG A 501 5.43 18.07 -18.87
CA ARG A 501 5.55 17.73 -17.45
C ARG A 501 6.81 16.92 -17.20
N ASN A 502 7.49 17.23 -16.10
CA ASN A 502 8.65 16.44 -15.71
C ASN A 502 8.22 15.06 -15.20
N ILE A 503 9.01 14.05 -15.58
CA ILE A 503 8.90 12.70 -15.05
C ILE A 503 10.03 12.48 -14.07
N LEU A 504 9.68 12.04 -12.89
CA LEU A 504 10.55 11.82 -11.75
C LEU A 504 10.54 10.33 -11.42
N ILE A 505 11.70 9.67 -11.52
CA ILE A 505 11.85 8.24 -11.25
C ILE A 505 12.58 8.08 -9.91
N ASN A 506 11.84 7.65 -8.89
CA ASN A 506 12.22 7.63 -7.48
C ASN A 506 12.76 6.25 -7.08
N ASN A 507 13.99 6.22 -6.57
CA ASN A 507 14.67 5.02 -6.08
C ASN A 507 14.88 5.04 -4.55
N GLN A 508 13.79 5.09 -3.79
CA GLN A 508 13.87 4.84 -2.35
C GLN A 508 13.54 3.36 -2.09
N GLN A 509 14.53 2.45 -2.26
CA GLN A 509 14.95 1.42 -1.27
C GLN A 509 15.68 0.17 -1.85
N LEU A 510 16.80 -0.17 -1.18
CA LEU A 510 17.61 -1.42 -1.06
C LEU A 510 17.79 -2.38 -2.26
N ALA A 511 18.99 -2.33 -2.85
CA ALA A 511 19.92 -3.39 -3.30
C ALA A 511 19.47 -4.75 -3.89
N THR A 512 18.20 -5.18 -3.84
CA THR A 512 17.79 -6.56 -4.17
C THR A 512 16.38 -6.74 -4.77
N ALA A 513 15.61 -5.69 -5.08
CA ALA A 513 14.27 -5.84 -5.69
C ALA A 513 14.02 -4.88 -6.85
N ASN A 514 13.41 -5.42 -7.93
CA ASN A 514 12.88 -4.80 -9.16
C ASN A 514 13.18 -3.30 -9.38
N LEU A 515 13.99 -2.99 -10.39
CA LEU A 515 14.21 -1.63 -10.87
C LEU A 515 12.88 -0.99 -11.27
N VAL A 516 12.46 0.04 -10.54
CA VAL A 516 11.27 0.82 -10.91
C VAL A 516 11.55 1.58 -12.19
N THR A 517 10.62 1.51 -13.15
CA THR A 517 10.69 2.27 -14.39
C THR A 517 9.52 3.24 -14.47
N GLY A 518 9.78 4.47 -14.91
CA GLY A 518 8.71 5.32 -15.40
C GLY A 518 8.13 4.69 -16.67
N GLN A 519 6.82 4.45 -16.71
CA GLN A 519 6.17 3.80 -17.85
C GLN A 519 5.14 4.71 -18.50
N ILE A 520 5.25 4.86 -19.83
CA ILE A 520 4.21 5.45 -20.67
C ILE A 520 3.73 4.39 -21.66
N ASP A 521 2.44 4.09 -21.59
CA ASP A 521 1.71 3.27 -22.53
C ASP A 521 0.95 4.16 -23.51
N THR A 522 1.43 4.20 -24.75
CA THR A 522 0.78 5.02 -25.78
C THR A 522 -0.57 4.47 -26.20
N ASN A 523 -0.87 3.19 -25.96
CA ASN A 523 -2.18 2.60 -26.28
C ASN A 523 -2.65 2.84 -27.73
N GLY A 524 -1.71 2.99 -28.67
CA GLY A 524 -1.98 3.30 -30.08
C GLY A 524 -2.00 4.78 -30.46
N PHE A 525 -1.90 5.69 -29.50
CA PHE A 525 -1.88 7.15 -29.71
C PHE A 525 -0.46 7.72 -29.79
N ASN A 526 -0.32 8.89 -30.39
CA ASN A 526 0.94 9.60 -30.51
C ASN A 526 1.05 10.72 -29.48
N SER A 527 2.26 10.94 -28.96
CA SER A 527 2.53 11.98 -27.97
C SER A 527 3.96 12.48 -28.05
N THR A 528 4.15 13.80 -27.88
CA THR A 528 5.45 14.42 -27.69
C THR A 528 5.64 14.77 -26.21
N TRP A 529 6.74 14.31 -25.63
CA TRP A 529 7.15 14.61 -24.27
C TRP A 529 8.38 15.51 -24.26
N THR A 530 8.20 16.77 -23.83
CA THR A 530 9.27 17.78 -23.76
C THR A 530 9.79 18.02 -22.33
N GLY A 531 9.07 17.51 -21.34
CA GLY A 531 9.48 17.54 -19.95
C GLY A 531 10.67 16.63 -19.68
N LYS A 532 11.50 17.01 -18.72
CA LYS A 532 12.70 16.25 -18.37
C LYS A 532 12.33 14.97 -17.61
N ILE A 533 13.00 13.87 -17.93
CA ILE A 533 12.97 12.62 -17.17
C ILE A 533 14.22 12.56 -16.28
N SER A 534 14.04 12.55 -14.96
CA SER A 534 15.13 12.66 -13.98
C SER A 534 14.94 11.75 -12.78
N PRO A 535 16.04 11.41 -12.06
CA PRO A 535 15.93 10.89 -10.72
C PRO A 535 15.43 11.99 -9.78
N THR A 536 14.90 11.57 -8.65
CA THR A 536 14.31 12.46 -7.63
C THR A 536 15.31 12.99 -6.61
N SER A 537 16.48 12.37 -6.53
CA SER A 537 17.64 12.88 -5.79
C SER A 537 18.78 13.17 -6.75
N THR A 538 19.39 14.34 -6.59
CA THR A 538 20.60 14.75 -7.29
C THR A 538 21.87 14.24 -6.63
N THR A 539 21.79 13.69 -5.41
CA THR A 539 22.90 12.99 -4.77
C THR A 539 22.93 11.55 -5.28
N PRO A 540 23.99 11.12 -6.00
CA PRO A 540 24.08 9.75 -6.48
C PRO A 540 24.08 8.79 -5.28
N PRO A 541 23.15 7.84 -5.18
CA PRO A 541 23.36 6.71 -4.27
C PRO A 541 24.61 5.98 -4.76
N THR A 542 25.61 5.85 -3.90
CA THR A 542 26.94 5.35 -4.24
C THR A 542 26.97 3.89 -4.74
N VAL A 543 25.84 3.16 -4.71
CA VAL A 543 25.86 1.69 -4.94
C VAL A 543 24.57 1.05 -5.51
N ALA A 544 23.63 1.76 -6.14
CA ALA A 544 22.44 1.11 -6.72
C ALA A 544 22.16 1.54 -8.16
N ALA A 545 21.97 0.57 -9.06
CA ALA A 545 21.38 0.80 -10.38
C ALA A 545 20.07 1.57 -10.22
N GLN A 546 19.94 2.74 -10.86
CA GLN A 546 18.75 3.58 -10.71
C GLN A 546 17.65 3.13 -11.69
N GLY A 547 16.44 3.62 -11.46
CA GLY A 547 15.28 3.32 -12.29
C GLY A 547 15.42 3.76 -13.74
N GLY A 548 14.73 3.05 -14.64
CA GLY A 548 14.76 3.26 -16.09
C GLY A 548 13.49 3.88 -16.65
N PHE A 549 13.41 3.98 -17.97
CA PHE A 549 12.22 4.44 -18.68
C PHE A 549 11.70 3.33 -19.60
N THR A 550 10.39 3.07 -19.59
CA THR A 550 9.77 2.06 -20.45
C THR A 550 8.65 2.66 -21.30
N LYS A 551 8.74 2.43 -22.60
CA LYS A 551 7.71 2.74 -23.59
C LYS A 551 6.89 1.48 -23.90
N LEU A 552 5.58 1.57 -23.70
CA LEU A 552 4.57 0.56 -24.04
C LEU A 552 3.60 1.11 -25.11
N GLY A 553 2.73 0.26 -25.64
CA GLY A 553 1.69 0.65 -26.61
C GLY A 553 2.19 0.85 -28.04
N LEU A 554 1.30 0.73 -29.02
CA LEU A 554 1.66 0.71 -30.44
C LEU A 554 1.94 2.09 -31.07
N GLY A 555 1.50 3.18 -30.45
CA GLY A 555 1.69 4.53 -30.98
C GLY A 555 3.11 5.07 -30.77
N ARG A 556 3.43 6.20 -31.40
CA ARG A 556 4.72 6.88 -31.33
C ARG A 556 4.80 7.78 -30.09
N LEU A 557 5.83 7.57 -29.27
CA LEU A 557 6.22 8.53 -28.23
C LEU A 557 7.47 9.28 -28.69
N THR A 558 7.39 10.59 -28.87
CA THR A 558 8.55 11.44 -29.17
C THR A 558 9.10 12.01 -27.88
N LEU A 559 10.36 11.69 -27.54
CA LEU A 559 11.09 12.35 -26.47
C LEU A 559 11.87 13.51 -27.07
N SER A 560 11.53 14.73 -26.68
CA SER A 560 12.16 15.96 -27.15
C SER A 560 12.47 16.88 -25.95
N PRO A 561 13.26 16.41 -24.98
CA PRO A 561 13.42 17.11 -23.72
C PRO A 561 14.16 18.44 -23.93
N SER A 562 13.70 19.50 -23.27
CA SER A 562 14.34 20.83 -23.31
C SER A 562 15.73 20.87 -22.65
N SER A 563 16.11 19.82 -21.94
CA SER A 563 17.43 19.59 -21.35
C SER A 563 17.67 18.09 -21.26
N PRO A 564 18.93 17.60 -21.28
CA PRO A 564 19.20 16.17 -21.28
C PRO A 564 18.48 15.41 -20.16
N ASN A 565 17.93 14.25 -20.51
CA ASN A 565 17.39 13.32 -19.51
C ASN A 565 18.53 12.77 -18.64
N THR A 566 18.27 12.54 -17.34
CA THR A 566 19.33 12.18 -16.37
C THR A 566 19.02 10.97 -15.52
N TYR A 567 18.00 10.17 -15.86
CA TYR A 567 17.83 8.84 -15.26
C TYR A 567 19.03 7.95 -15.57
N THR A 568 19.27 6.87 -14.81
CA THR A 568 20.45 6.01 -15.08
C THR A 568 20.11 4.54 -15.28
N GLY A 569 18.84 4.16 -15.16
CA GLY A 569 18.38 2.84 -15.59
C GLY A 569 18.20 2.76 -17.10
N PRO A 570 17.90 1.58 -17.63
CA PRO A 570 17.74 1.37 -19.06
C PRO A 570 16.51 2.08 -19.63
N THR A 571 16.61 2.49 -20.88
CA THR A 571 15.47 2.80 -21.75
C THR A 571 15.01 1.52 -22.43
N THR A 572 13.76 1.15 -22.29
CA THR A 572 13.19 -0.06 -22.88
C THR A 572 11.99 0.29 -23.76
N VAL A 573 12.02 -0.14 -25.02
CA VAL A 573 10.94 0.02 -25.98
C VAL A 573 10.30 -1.34 -26.23
N ASN A 574 9.10 -1.56 -25.68
CA ASN A 574 8.41 -2.84 -25.79
C ASN A 574 7.46 -2.91 -26.99
N ALA A 575 6.94 -1.77 -27.45
CA ALA A 575 6.01 -1.69 -28.57
C ALA A 575 5.98 -0.29 -29.20
N GLY A 576 5.57 -0.24 -30.46
CA GLY A 576 5.43 1.00 -31.22
C GLY A 576 6.77 1.66 -31.50
N VAL A 577 6.74 2.99 -31.66
CA VAL A 577 7.92 3.80 -31.95
C VAL A 577 8.29 4.65 -30.74
N LEU A 578 9.57 4.66 -30.37
CA LEU A 578 10.17 5.72 -29.54
C LEU A 578 10.99 6.64 -30.45
N GLU A 579 10.58 7.89 -30.63
CA GLU A 579 11.34 8.88 -31.40
C GLU A 579 12.24 9.69 -30.48
N LEU A 580 13.52 9.80 -30.85
CA LEU A 580 14.58 10.43 -30.07
C LEU A 580 14.97 11.74 -30.74
N ASN A 581 14.45 12.86 -30.24
CA ASN A 581 14.71 14.18 -30.79
C ASN A 581 15.76 14.93 -29.94
N GLY A 582 16.58 15.77 -30.59
CA GLY A 582 17.53 16.66 -29.91
C GLY A 582 18.88 16.04 -29.49
N GLY A 583 19.11 14.74 -29.70
CA GLY A 583 20.41 14.08 -29.48
C GLY A 583 20.81 13.89 -28.01
N SER A 584 19.86 14.05 -27.08
CA SER A 584 20.04 13.79 -25.65
C SER A 584 18.73 13.28 -25.02
N ALA A 585 17.93 12.55 -25.80
CA ALA A 585 16.64 12.01 -25.38
C ALA A 585 16.83 10.81 -24.44
N ILE A 586 17.92 10.09 -24.60
CA ILE A 586 18.42 9.05 -23.69
C ILE A 586 19.70 9.60 -23.03
N PRO A 587 19.93 9.33 -21.74
CA PRO A 587 21.21 9.63 -21.12
C PRO A 587 22.35 8.90 -21.86
N ASP A 588 23.44 9.59 -22.20
CA ASP A 588 24.56 9.02 -22.99
C ASP A 588 25.17 7.75 -22.37
N LYS A 589 25.14 7.64 -21.03
CA LYS A 589 25.61 6.45 -20.29
C LYS A 589 24.52 5.38 -20.12
N GLY A 590 23.38 5.56 -20.76
CA GLY A 590 22.20 4.72 -20.64
C GLY A 590 22.29 3.49 -21.54
N ARG A 591 21.60 2.43 -21.11
CA ARG A 591 21.33 1.26 -21.96
C ARG A 591 20.03 1.47 -22.72
N LEU A 592 19.99 1.13 -24.00
CA LEU A 592 18.79 1.06 -24.81
C LEU A 592 18.44 -0.40 -25.17
N ASN A 593 17.23 -0.83 -24.82
CA ASN A 593 16.68 -2.12 -25.20
C ASN A 593 15.50 -1.91 -26.18
N ILE A 594 15.55 -2.56 -27.34
CA ILE A 594 14.45 -2.54 -28.32
C ILE A 594 13.93 -3.97 -28.47
N ALA A 595 12.67 -4.20 -28.08
CA ALA A 595 12.01 -5.49 -28.19
C ALA A 595 11.61 -5.81 -29.64
N THR A 596 11.31 -7.07 -29.94
CA THR A 596 10.77 -7.46 -31.24
C THR A 596 9.46 -6.72 -31.55
N GLY A 597 9.36 -6.13 -32.74
CA GLY A 597 8.18 -5.37 -33.16
C GLY A 597 8.11 -3.93 -32.63
N ALA A 598 9.10 -3.50 -31.86
CA ALA A 598 9.30 -2.11 -31.48
C ALA A 598 10.38 -1.46 -32.34
N MET A 599 10.30 -0.14 -32.51
CA MET A 599 11.26 0.64 -33.29
C MET A 599 11.72 1.88 -32.53
N VAL A 600 12.91 2.35 -32.90
CA VAL A 600 13.42 3.67 -32.51
C VAL A 600 13.52 4.55 -33.76
N SER A 601 12.95 5.74 -33.70
CA SER A 601 13.09 6.77 -34.74
C SER A 601 14.16 7.77 -34.32
N VAL A 602 15.15 8.01 -35.18
CA VAL A 602 16.09 9.13 -35.01
C VAL A 602 15.89 10.11 -36.17
N PRO A 603 15.38 11.34 -35.93
CA PRO A 603 15.13 12.30 -37.00
C PRO A 603 16.40 12.71 -37.75
N THR A 604 16.24 13.12 -39.01
CA THR A 604 17.36 13.56 -39.86
C THR A 604 18.17 14.67 -39.20
N GLY A 605 19.50 14.54 -39.21
CA GLY A 605 20.41 15.52 -38.61
C GLY A 605 20.60 15.36 -37.10
N ILE A 606 19.97 14.37 -36.48
CA ILE A 606 20.16 14.03 -35.07
C ILE A 606 21.12 12.84 -34.94
N ASN A 607 22.05 12.93 -33.99
CA ASN A 607 22.81 11.80 -33.48
C ASN A 607 22.48 11.63 -32.00
N GLU A 608 21.92 10.49 -31.63
CA GLU A 608 21.70 10.10 -30.24
C GLU A 608 22.88 9.22 -29.77
N VAL A 609 23.25 9.29 -28.50
CA VAL A 609 24.34 8.49 -27.93
C VAL A 609 23.81 7.62 -26.79
N VAL A 610 24.23 6.35 -26.76
CA VAL A 610 23.94 5.40 -25.67
C VAL A 610 25.18 4.56 -25.37
N ASP A 611 25.28 4.02 -24.16
CA ASP A 611 26.40 3.17 -23.76
C ASP A 611 26.30 1.78 -24.37
N THR A 612 25.10 1.17 -24.28
CA THR A 612 24.85 -0.18 -24.79
C THR A 612 23.51 -0.28 -25.49
N LEU A 613 23.46 -1.05 -26.57
CA LEU A 613 22.25 -1.35 -27.34
C LEU A 613 21.96 -2.85 -27.31
N TYR A 614 20.70 -3.20 -27.05
CA TYR A 614 20.19 -4.56 -27.14
C TYR A 614 19.03 -4.61 -28.13
N LEU A 615 19.13 -5.49 -29.13
CA LEU A 615 18.04 -5.78 -30.07
C LEU A 615 17.49 -7.17 -29.74
N ASN A 616 16.24 -7.24 -29.28
CA ASN A 616 15.60 -8.47 -28.81
C ASN A 616 16.47 -9.28 -27.82
N GLY A 617 17.03 -8.60 -26.82
CA GLY A 617 17.88 -9.21 -25.79
C GLY A 617 19.31 -9.55 -26.24
N VAL A 618 19.67 -9.34 -27.51
CA VAL A 618 21.03 -9.53 -28.01
C VAL A 618 21.78 -8.20 -27.98
N GLN A 619 22.85 -8.14 -27.19
CA GLN A 619 23.73 -6.97 -27.17
C GLN A 619 24.40 -6.77 -28.53
N GLN A 620 24.40 -5.54 -29.01
CA GLN A 620 25.09 -5.13 -30.22
C GLN A 620 26.48 -4.60 -29.88
N SER A 621 27.44 -4.78 -30.80
CA SER A 621 28.79 -4.21 -30.65
C SER A 621 28.74 -2.68 -30.70
N PRO A 622 29.70 -1.97 -30.06
CA PRO A 622 29.86 -0.53 -30.26
C PRO A 622 29.92 -0.15 -31.75
N GLY A 623 29.34 0.99 -32.11
CA GLY A 623 29.25 1.46 -33.50
C GLY A 623 28.08 2.41 -33.76
N VAL A 624 27.89 2.79 -35.03
CA VAL A 624 26.81 3.69 -35.46
C VAL A 624 25.67 2.90 -36.10
N TYR A 625 24.48 2.99 -35.53
CA TYR A 625 23.26 2.28 -35.93
C TYR A 625 22.20 3.24 -36.45
N GLY A 626 21.32 2.76 -37.32
CA GLY A 626 20.23 3.56 -37.87
C GLY A 626 19.44 2.82 -38.94
N SER A 627 18.54 3.52 -39.61
CA SER A 627 17.79 2.97 -40.75
C SER A 627 18.60 3.05 -42.05
N THR A 628 18.13 2.42 -43.12
CA THR A 628 18.67 2.56 -44.48
C THR A 628 18.57 3.98 -45.05
N THR A 629 17.74 4.83 -44.45
CA THR A 629 17.63 6.26 -44.80
C THR A 629 18.66 7.14 -44.07
N SER A 630 19.44 6.56 -43.15
CA SER A 630 20.47 7.25 -42.36
C SER A 630 21.88 6.96 -42.90
N PRO A 631 22.89 7.76 -42.51
CA PRO A 631 24.29 7.49 -42.83
C PRO A 631 24.94 6.42 -41.92
N ALA A 632 24.16 5.68 -41.12
CA ALA A 632 24.71 4.67 -40.20
C ALA A 632 25.46 3.56 -40.93
N THR A 633 26.52 3.04 -40.30
CA THR A 633 27.27 1.89 -40.82
C THR A 633 26.55 0.57 -40.56
N ASN A 634 25.80 0.49 -39.45
CA ASN A 634 24.97 -0.67 -39.10
C ASN A 634 23.49 -0.33 -39.34
N GLN A 635 23.03 -0.51 -40.59
CA GLN A 635 21.65 -0.22 -40.97
C GLN A 635 20.72 -1.40 -40.64
N ASN A 636 19.59 -1.12 -39.98
CA ASN A 636 18.60 -2.14 -39.63
C ASN A 636 17.16 -1.57 -39.51
N ASP A 637 16.40 -1.64 -40.61
CA ASP A 637 15.02 -1.13 -40.68
C ASP A 637 14.00 -1.92 -39.85
N THR A 638 14.39 -3.07 -39.28
CA THR A 638 13.51 -3.81 -38.36
C THR A 638 13.39 -3.11 -37.01
N TYR A 639 14.42 -2.37 -36.59
CA TYR A 639 14.49 -1.72 -35.28
C TYR A 639 14.66 -0.21 -35.36
N PHE A 640 15.01 0.33 -36.52
CA PHE A 640 15.27 1.76 -36.70
C PHE A 640 14.47 2.37 -37.84
N GLU A 641 14.01 3.59 -37.64
CA GLU A 641 13.48 4.49 -38.68
C GLU A 641 14.07 5.90 -38.54
N GLY A 642 13.81 6.77 -39.51
CA GLY A 642 14.34 8.13 -39.55
C GLY A 642 15.76 8.23 -40.13
N GLY A 643 16.13 9.44 -40.55
CA GLY A 643 17.40 9.71 -41.26
C GLY A 643 18.60 10.05 -40.38
N GLY A 644 18.43 10.05 -39.05
CA GLY A 644 19.50 10.28 -38.07
C GLY A 644 20.19 8.98 -37.63
N THR A 645 21.13 9.08 -36.69
CA THR A 645 21.96 7.96 -36.24
C THR A 645 21.93 7.77 -34.72
N LEU A 646 22.15 6.53 -34.28
CA LEU A 646 22.39 6.15 -32.89
C LEU A 646 23.84 5.69 -32.75
N THR A 647 24.65 6.41 -31.98
CA THR A 647 26.01 5.99 -31.62
C THR A 647 25.96 5.14 -30.35
N VAL A 648 26.49 3.92 -30.42
CA VAL A 648 26.55 2.97 -29.29
C VAL A 648 27.99 2.85 -28.81
N GLY A 649 28.20 3.06 -27.52
CA GLY A 649 29.51 3.03 -26.86
C GLY A 649 30.22 4.39 -26.86
N SER A 650 31.33 4.47 -26.13
CA SER A 650 32.18 5.65 -26.04
C SER A 650 33.08 5.79 -27.27
N THR A 651 33.42 7.01 -27.68
CA THR A 651 34.44 7.22 -28.72
C THR A 651 35.84 7.11 -28.15
N PHE A 652 36.85 6.93 -28.99
CA PHE A 652 38.24 6.82 -28.60
C PHE A 652 38.69 8.09 -27.90
N ALA A 653 38.25 9.26 -28.38
CA ALA A 653 38.51 10.54 -27.74
C ALA A 653 38.00 10.58 -26.29
N THR A 654 36.78 10.06 -26.04
CA THR A 654 36.22 9.99 -24.68
C THR A 654 36.92 8.95 -23.80
N TRP A 655 37.30 7.80 -24.37
CA TRP A 655 38.11 6.79 -23.67
C TRP A 655 39.49 7.36 -23.29
N LEU A 656 40.15 8.05 -24.21
CA LEU A 656 41.46 8.66 -24.00
C LEU A 656 41.39 9.75 -22.92
N ALA A 657 40.36 10.61 -22.95
CA ALA A 657 40.15 11.63 -21.92
C ALA A 657 39.94 11.03 -20.52
N ALA A 658 39.33 9.85 -20.42
CA ALA A 658 39.17 9.12 -19.17
C ALA A 658 40.46 8.44 -18.68
N ASN A 659 41.48 8.33 -19.54
CA ASN A 659 42.77 7.69 -19.26
C ASN A 659 43.94 8.69 -19.33
N ALA A 660 43.76 9.91 -18.83
CA ALA A 660 44.85 10.86 -18.71
C ALA A 660 46.00 10.29 -17.84
N PRO A 661 47.29 10.54 -18.17
CA PRO A 661 47.80 11.51 -19.15
C PRO A 661 47.96 11.06 -20.61
N ALA A 662 47.51 9.86 -21.00
CA ALA A 662 47.68 9.33 -22.36
C ALA A 662 47.18 10.29 -23.47
N THR A 663 47.87 10.30 -24.63
CA THR A 663 47.57 11.22 -25.74
C THR A 663 47.48 10.54 -27.10
N GLY A 664 46.62 10.98 -28.02
CA GLY A 664 46.56 10.48 -29.40
C GLY A 664 46.26 8.98 -29.60
N PHE A 665 45.94 8.60 -30.83
CA PHE A 665 45.61 7.21 -31.20
C PHE A 665 46.86 6.35 -31.47
N ASN A 666 47.85 6.93 -32.15
CA ASN A 666 49.07 6.23 -32.56
C ASN A 666 50.23 6.40 -31.59
N THR A 667 50.06 7.14 -30.49
CA THR A 667 51.13 7.24 -29.50
C THR A 667 51.15 6.00 -28.63
N ASP A 668 52.33 5.70 -28.14
CA ASP A 668 52.61 4.74 -27.09
C ASP A 668 52.92 5.58 -25.85
N SER A 669 51.96 5.71 -24.94
CA SER A 669 52.02 6.70 -23.85
C SER A 669 52.83 6.22 -22.64
N ASP A 670 53.13 4.93 -22.54
CA ASP A 670 53.94 4.32 -21.47
C ASP A 670 55.20 3.61 -21.97
N ASP A 671 55.53 3.78 -23.26
CA ASP A 671 56.74 3.29 -23.95
C ASP A 671 56.87 1.75 -23.92
N ASP A 672 55.75 1.01 -23.98
CA ASP A 672 55.74 -0.46 -23.97
C ASP A 672 55.75 -1.11 -25.37
N GLY A 673 55.64 -0.30 -26.43
CA GLY A 673 55.55 -0.71 -27.82
C GLY A 673 54.14 -0.95 -28.34
N VAL A 674 53.09 -0.70 -27.54
CA VAL A 674 51.68 -0.89 -27.87
C VAL A 674 50.99 0.49 -27.95
N PRO A 675 50.62 0.96 -29.15
CA PRO A 675 49.94 2.24 -29.28
C PRO A 675 48.57 2.26 -28.60
N ASN A 676 48.16 3.41 -28.04
CA ASN A 676 46.89 3.62 -27.34
C ASN A 676 45.66 3.10 -28.09
N GLY A 677 45.64 3.23 -29.43
CA GLY A 677 44.58 2.70 -30.28
C GLY A 677 44.47 1.17 -30.25
N VAL A 678 45.61 0.48 -30.17
CA VAL A 678 45.68 -0.97 -29.95
C VAL A 678 45.28 -1.30 -28.52
N GLU A 679 45.74 -0.53 -27.54
CA GLU A 679 45.37 -0.75 -26.14
C GLU A 679 43.86 -0.63 -25.88
N ASN A 680 43.18 0.29 -26.58
CA ASN A 680 41.72 0.37 -26.55
C ASN A 680 41.07 -0.93 -27.06
N VAL A 681 41.65 -1.58 -28.07
CA VAL A 681 41.19 -2.89 -28.56
C VAL A 681 41.49 -4.00 -27.55
N LEU A 682 42.66 -3.94 -26.92
CA LEU A 682 43.10 -4.95 -25.96
C LEU A 682 42.43 -4.84 -24.58
N GLY A 683 41.91 -3.66 -24.24
CA GLY A 683 41.37 -3.34 -22.92
C GLY A 683 42.46 -3.10 -21.88
N THR A 684 43.67 -2.75 -22.32
CA THR A 684 44.79 -2.38 -21.46
C THR A 684 44.75 -0.89 -21.13
N SER A 685 45.48 -0.49 -20.08
CA SER A 685 45.55 0.91 -19.65
C SER A 685 46.69 1.60 -20.39
N PRO A 686 46.46 2.72 -21.08
CA PRO A 686 47.49 3.43 -21.86
C PRO A 686 48.54 4.17 -21.04
N ASN A 687 48.59 3.89 -19.74
CA ASN A 687 49.54 4.49 -18.81
C ASN A 687 50.21 3.39 -17.97
N THR A 688 50.11 2.12 -18.36
CA THR A 688 50.64 0.99 -17.60
C THR A 688 51.08 -0.13 -18.54
N SER A 689 52.40 -0.27 -18.63
CA SER A 689 53.04 -1.20 -19.55
C SER A 689 52.42 -2.59 -19.51
N SER A 690 52.12 -3.09 -20.71
CA SER A 690 51.50 -4.37 -20.98
C SER A 690 52.34 -5.14 -22.01
N ALA A 691 52.12 -6.45 -22.10
CA ALA A 691 52.78 -7.25 -23.14
C ALA A 691 52.08 -7.11 -24.51
N GLY A 692 50.89 -6.51 -24.56
CA GLY A 692 50.01 -6.52 -25.73
C GLY A 692 49.63 -7.93 -26.19
N LEU A 693 50.46 -8.51 -27.08
CA LEU A 693 50.30 -9.86 -27.60
C LEU A 693 51.30 -10.81 -26.91
N THR A 694 50.81 -11.90 -26.33
CA THR A 694 51.66 -12.95 -25.74
C THR A 694 51.75 -14.14 -26.69
N GLN A 695 52.95 -14.44 -27.19
CA GLN A 695 53.15 -15.64 -28.01
C GLN A 695 52.94 -16.92 -27.18
N VAL A 696 52.10 -17.82 -27.67
CA VAL A 696 51.80 -19.11 -27.04
C VAL A 696 52.61 -20.23 -27.66
N SER A 697 52.72 -20.25 -28.99
CA SER A 697 53.52 -21.26 -29.69
C SER A 697 54.01 -20.75 -31.05
N ALA A 698 55.09 -21.34 -31.53
CA ALA A 698 55.49 -21.28 -32.92
C ALA A 698 55.97 -22.66 -33.37
N THR A 699 55.59 -23.02 -34.58
CA THR A 699 56.09 -24.19 -35.31
C THR A 699 56.76 -23.71 -36.59
N ALA A 700 57.26 -24.64 -37.41
CA ALA A 700 57.82 -24.29 -38.72
C ALA A 700 56.80 -23.57 -39.63
N ASN A 701 55.49 -23.83 -39.45
CA ASN A 701 54.44 -23.33 -40.35
C ASN A 701 53.34 -22.53 -39.66
N SER A 702 53.39 -22.32 -38.34
CA SER A 702 52.36 -21.57 -37.64
C SER A 702 52.92 -20.77 -36.48
N VAL A 703 52.22 -19.69 -36.15
CA VAL A 703 52.41 -18.94 -34.91
C VAL A 703 51.05 -18.74 -34.25
N THR A 704 50.99 -18.95 -32.93
CA THR A 704 49.81 -18.68 -32.12
C THR A 704 50.17 -17.65 -31.06
N PHE A 705 49.37 -16.59 -30.95
CA PHE A 705 49.44 -15.63 -29.86
C PHE A 705 48.09 -15.51 -29.14
N GLN A 706 48.14 -14.94 -27.94
CA GLN A 706 46.99 -14.59 -27.13
C GLN A 706 46.99 -13.10 -26.82
N HIS A 707 45.80 -12.54 -26.66
CA HIS A 707 45.61 -11.20 -26.15
C HIS A 707 44.24 -11.08 -25.47
N THR A 708 44.08 -10.06 -24.62
CA THR A 708 42.77 -9.67 -24.10
C THR A 708 41.99 -8.87 -25.15
N LEU A 709 40.66 -8.92 -25.11
CA LEU A 709 39.78 -8.16 -25.98
C LEU A 709 38.87 -7.28 -25.13
N ASN A 710 38.90 -5.97 -25.37
CA ASN A 710 38.00 -5.03 -24.72
C ASN A 710 36.55 -5.32 -25.15
N PRO A 711 35.61 -5.58 -24.22
CA PRO A 711 34.20 -5.75 -24.57
C PRO A 711 33.51 -4.43 -24.95
N THR A 712 34.16 -3.29 -24.66
CA THR A 712 33.71 -1.92 -24.91
C THR A 712 34.76 -1.16 -25.73
N ILE A 713 35.18 -1.73 -26.87
CA ILE A 713 36.01 -1.01 -27.85
C ILE A 713 35.33 0.29 -28.20
N ALA A 714 36.10 1.36 -28.34
CA ALA A 714 35.54 2.64 -28.71
C ALA A 714 34.76 2.54 -30.04
N SER A 715 33.62 3.24 -30.13
CA SER A 715 32.64 3.12 -31.23
C SER A 715 33.17 3.56 -32.59
N ASP A 716 34.24 4.35 -32.60
CA ASP A 716 35.02 4.81 -33.76
C ASP A 716 36.33 4.03 -33.96
N VAL A 717 36.54 2.92 -33.24
CA VAL A 717 37.73 2.07 -33.37
C VAL A 717 37.35 0.71 -33.96
N SER A 718 38.01 0.35 -35.05
CA SER A 718 37.96 -0.98 -35.64
C SER A 718 39.31 -1.67 -35.52
N PHE A 719 39.34 -3.00 -35.62
CA PHE A 719 40.60 -3.73 -35.64
C PHE A 719 40.59 -4.92 -36.59
N SER A 720 41.79 -5.35 -36.96
CA SER A 720 42.02 -6.51 -37.83
C SER A 720 43.31 -7.23 -37.44
N TYR A 721 43.42 -8.49 -37.85
CA TYR A 721 44.67 -9.24 -37.78
C TYR A 721 45.32 -9.28 -39.16
N GLU A 722 46.63 -9.10 -39.19
CA GLU A 722 47.44 -9.13 -40.41
C GLU A 722 48.67 -10.01 -40.19
N TRP A 723 49.18 -10.58 -41.29
CA TRP A 723 50.39 -11.40 -41.29
C TRP A 723 51.44 -10.84 -42.26
N SER A 724 52.70 -11.18 -42.05
CA SER A 724 53.82 -10.79 -42.91
C SER A 724 54.94 -11.82 -42.88
N SER A 725 55.73 -11.91 -43.95
CA SER A 725 56.98 -12.69 -43.99
C SER A 725 58.24 -11.86 -43.77
N ASP A 726 58.14 -10.53 -43.80
CA ASP A 726 59.29 -9.62 -43.83
C ASP A 726 59.13 -8.34 -42.99
N LEU A 727 58.00 -8.17 -42.28
CA LEU A 727 57.60 -6.98 -41.52
C LEU A 727 57.31 -5.73 -42.36
N VAL A 728 57.38 -5.83 -43.70
CA VAL A 728 57.15 -4.73 -44.63
C VAL A 728 55.83 -4.94 -45.37
N GLU A 729 55.67 -6.09 -46.00
CA GLU A 729 54.46 -6.47 -46.73
C GLU A 729 53.48 -7.14 -45.75
N TRP A 730 52.48 -6.39 -45.29
CA TRP A 730 51.40 -6.89 -44.45
C TRP A 730 50.19 -7.29 -45.30
N ARG A 731 49.63 -8.46 -45.00
CA ARG A 731 48.50 -9.06 -45.73
C ARG A 731 47.39 -9.46 -44.77
N ALA A 732 46.15 -9.31 -45.23
CA ALA A 732 45.00 -9.88 -44.55
C ALA A 732 45.03 -11.42 -44.63
N SER A 733 44.21 -12.08 -43.82
CA SER A 733 44.05 -13.54 -43.88
C SER A 733 43.72 -14.01 -45.29
N GLU A 734 44.35 -15.11 -45.71
CA GLU A 734 44.14 -15.79 -47.01
C GLU A 734 44.55 -14.98 -48.24
N VAL A 735 45.21 -13.83 -48.06
CA VAL A 735 45.78 -13.04 -49.16
C VAL A 735 47.26 -13.40 -49.35
N SER A 736 47.67 -13.74 -50.57
CA SER A 736 49.06 -14.08 -50.90
C SER A 736 49.99 -12.86 -50.88
N ASN A 737 51.22 -13.02 -50.42
CA ASN A 737 52.30 -12.02 -50.61
C ASN A 737 52.95 -12.14 -52.01
N ALA A 738 53.90 -11.25 -52.31
CA ALA A 738 54.61 -11.25 -53.60
C ALA A 738 55.42 -12.54 -53.87
N ALA A 739 55.79 -13.29 -52.83
CA ALA A 739 56.52 -14.55 -52.93
C ALA A 739 55.59 -15.78 -53.06
N GLY A 740 54.27 -15.60 -53.03
CA GLY A 740 53.28 -16.68 -53.09
C GLY A 740 53.06 -17.44 -51.77
N THR A 741 53.55 -16.91 -50.65
CA THR A 741 53.17 -17.38 -49.31
C THR A 741 51.76 -16.88 -48.98
N ILE A 742 50.94 -17.70 -48.34
CA ILE A 742 49.58 -17.34 -47.88
C ILE A 742 49.49 -17.62 -46.38
N GLY A 743 49.10 -16.63 -45.59
CA GLY A 743 48.82 -16.78 -44.16
C GLY A 743 47.32 -16.84 -43.90
N THR A 744 46.85 -17.93 -43.31
CA THR A 744 45.47 -18.07 -42.83
C THR A 744 45.44 -17.76 -41.33
N ILE A 745 44.66 -16.75 -40.94
CA ILE A 745 44.53 -16.28 -39.56
C ILE A 745 43.19 -16.73 -39.00
N VAL A 746 43.21 -17.45 -37.88
CA VAL A 746 42.02 -18.00 -37.22
C VAL A 746 41.98 -17.53 -35.76
N PRO A 747 41.15 -16.52 -35.42
CA PRO A 747 40.90 -16.14 -34.04
C PRO A 747 39.85 -17.07 -33.39
N SER A 748 40.05 -17.40 -32.11
CA SER A 748 39.03 -18.08 -31.30
C SER A 748 37.93 -17.10 -30.86
N PRO A 749 36.72 -17.57 -30.53
CA PRO A 749 35.80 -16.79 -29.71
C PRO A 749 36.48 -16.36 -28.39
N PRO A 750 36.17 -15.17 -27.83
CA PRO A 750 36.70 -14.75 -26.55
C PRO A 750 36.26 -15.68 -25.41
N ALA A 751 37.22 -16.20 -24.63
CA ALA A 751 36.95 -16.97 -23.42
C ALA A 751 37.50 -16.21 -22.21
N SER A 752 36.62 -15.79 -21.30
CA SER A 752 36.98 -14.89 -20.18
C SER A 752 37.75 -13.64 -20.62
N GLY A 753 37.38 -13.08 -21.78
CA GLY A 753 38.02 -11.89 -22.35
C GLY A 753 39.33 -12.14 -23.11
N VAL A 754 39.81 -13.39 -23.21
CA VAL A 754 41.04 -13.74 -23.94
C VAL A 754 40.73 -14.37 -25.29
N VAL A 755 41.45 -13.94 -26.33
CA VAL A 755 41.37 -14.48 -27.69
C VAL A 755 42.70 -15.15 -28.03
N SER A 756 42.64 -16.38 -28.55
CA SER A 756 43.81 -17.07 -29.14
C SER A 756 43.73 -16.95 -30.66
N VAL A 757 44.81 -16.47 -31.29
CA VAL A 757 44.87 -16.25 -32.74
C VAL A 757 45.98 -17.10 -33.31
N THR A 758 45.64 -17.98 -34.26
CA THR A 758 46.62 -18.83 -34.94
C THR A 758 46.75 -18.42 -36.40
N THR A 759 47.97 -18.09 -36.80
CA THR A 759 48.33 -17.81 -38.18
C THR A 759 49.10 -19.00 -38.73
N THR A 760 48.60 -19.63 -39.80
CA THR A 760 49.24 -20.79 -40.46
C THR A 760 49.65 -20.40 -41.88
N GLN A 761 50.91 -20.64 -42.24
CA GLN A 761 51.39 -20.42 -43.60
C GLN A 761 51.14 -21.63 -44.50
N THR A 762 50.79 -21.35 -45.76
CA THR A 762 50.69 -22.30 -46.87
C THR A 762 51.30 -21.69 -48.14
N GLY A 763 51.42 -22.48 -49.21
CA GLY A 763 52.06 -22.04 -50.46
C GLY A 763 53.58 -22.07 -50.37
N THR A 764 54.25 -21.04 -50.90
CA THR A 764 55.72 -20.91 -50.82
C THR A 764 56.14 -20.75 -49.36
N ALA A 765 57.03 -21.63 -48.87
CA ALA A 765 57.50 -21.57 -47.49
C ALA A 765 58.28 -20.27 -47.23
N ALA A 766 57.84 -19.47 -46.24
CA ALA A 766 58.60 -18.32 -45.77
C ALA A 766 59.52 -18.72 -44.62
N ASN A 767 60.72 -18.12 -44.59
CA ASN A 767 61.70 -18.33 -43.52
C ASN A 767 61.29 -17.67 -42.19
N LYS A 768 60.34 -16.73 -42.23
CA LYS A 768 59.80 -16.01 -41.08
C LYS A 768 58.30 -15.81 -41.27
N LEU A 769 57.57 -15.87 -40.17
CA LEU A 769 56.14 -15.60 -40.13
C LEU A 769 55.87 -14.66 -38.95
N PHE A 770 55.34 -13.49 -39.26
CA PHE A 770 54.96 -12.46 -38.32
C PHE A 770 53.45 -12.26 -38.37
N THR A 771 52.89 -11.85 -37.25
CA THR A 771 51.47 -11.56 -37.11
C THR A 771 51.32 -10.33 -36.23
N ARG A 772 50.32 -9.49 -36.51
CA ARG A 772 50.00 -8.31 -35.69
C ARG A 772 48.51 -8.10 -35.56
N ILE A 773 48.13 -7.33 -34.56
CA ILE A 773 46.85 -6.65 -34.49
C ILE A 773 47.03 -5.23 -35.02
N ARG A 774 46.06 -4.74 -35.79
CA ARG A 774 46.02 -3.38 -36.30
C ARG A 774 44.70 -2.74 -35.88
N ALA A 775 44.77 -1.65 -35.13
CA ALA A 775 43.63 -0.80 -34.83
C ALA A 775 43.54 0.34 -35.86
N ASN A 776 42.34 0.74 -36.23
CA ASN A 776 42.09 1.89 -37.10
C ASN A 776 41.01 2.78 -36.48
N ASN A 777 41.23 4.10 -36.52
CA ASN A 777 40.25 5.13 -36.19
C ASN A 777 40.05 6.00 -37.46
N PRO A 778 38.83 6.12 -38.02
CA PRO A 778 38.53 6.83 -39.27
C PRO A 778 38.93 8.31 -39.32
#